data_AF-A0A4P9YHN6-F1
#
_entry.id   AF-A0A4P9YHN6-F1
#
_cell.length_a   1.000
_cell.length_b   1.000
_cell.length_c   1.000
_cell.angle_alpha   90.00
_cell.angle_beta   90.00
_cell.angle_gamma   90.00
#
_symmetry.space_group_name_H-M   'P 1'
#
loop_
_entity.id
_entity.type
_entity.pdbx_description
1 polymer ?
#
loop_
_entity_poly.entity_id
_entity_poly.type
_entity_poly.pdbx_seq_one_letter_code
_entity_poly.pdbx_strand_id
1 'polypeptide(L)'
;MDAKIKAIQSILTYSKSIDNSLTISCSKIKNLAIETFKLINKICETKNVDDYLISIKKLLQLIHENPDLSEEVYFQLIKQLNNTPIDKSNNYELHLWDILSCLCNCILPPKNMNKYVLSFLIERKNNTVEEYFKELTGKGNRKFILNELEISQIIKNERTLVCIKTMDASSQKYAVGSLTTVSDLLEQILHKLTIRNVNGWGLVCQGVFVKGSEYVWDVFNKCDKILDFELKKRVILADQECESAEYNLLYYQTMKSYLFDEMLINEKLSLQLGGLKAQITFGDLIHNAKDNKTLLKARYDLKEFIPFYLIERQSHEAWLNGLVESHSKLAGKTSIQCKNILATFNVNQIIDWEFNLEQIDISVKKKTESISDFSQSINEISKEFYGFLNEFCKKQPRKKNSLNLEFEIKNLDLIRESLIQSFTVRIPGPDTLYKMENKSLFKSKDYELLKSIQMIKGNVFDKNLIKQVYSDQDWSFSKNRLINSISNKDEMENEAKNIQNLIQIYSTGKSKNNKKQISSNELLQSLLIEMIKNENYKDETFLQLIKQTTKIPSSEKLNPPSEKEIFALLNHKPAVCTIHSGDGQKRSLTFSPISTISDILECLCEKIGIKSATEFGLFDPLDNLLEPGSLMGDLFYEFEKKSFEYKLILKKIYFFQPLLPSGSDYEEHLTFIQAEKDVFNGQHPLTEDEAINLAGLSIQNSFGDQNFSRLKSYDAPLKSLFPLNFLQEYKDIHKKVETAHSSLKGTCSADARKEYLKIIRQWPFHGTCFFPVKQNSFNDIDREINLGVSVTGLHYFINWQKEPFKSVLYSEIVEIIPSTTYIIIVQQNSKIMFQTDKATRILSLVQGYIDYNNK
;
A
#
# COMPACT_ATOMS: atom_id res chain seq x y z
N MET A 1 -0.82 51.12 39.14
CA MET A 1 -0.73 49.65 38.96
C MET A 1 -2.07 49.10 38.48
N ASP A 2 -3.17 49.47 39.15
CA ASP A 2 -4.53 49.01 38.86
C ASP A 2 -5.03 49.26 37.44
N ALA A 3 -4.72 50.41 36.82
CA ALA A 3 -5.12 50.68 35.44
C ALA A 3 -4.41 49.74 34.44
N LYS A 4 -3.13 49.41 34.67
CA LYS A 4 -2.39 48.42 33.87
C LYS A 4 -2.91 47.01 34.09
N ILE A 5 -3.23 46.66 35.34
CA ILE A 5 -3.80 45.35 35.68
C ILE A 5 -5.19 45.18 35.03
N LYS A 6 -6.06 46.19 35.12
CA LYS A 6 -7.38 46.18 34.46
C LYS A 6 -7.26 46.12 32.93
N ALA A 7 -6.30 46.84 32.34
CA ALA A 7 -6.05 46.77 30.90
C ALA A 7 -5.59 45.36 30.48
N ILE A 8 -4.68 44.74 31.22
CA ILE A 8 -4.23 43.36 30.97
C ILE A 8 -5.38 42.36 31.15
N GLN A 9 -6.20 42.51 32.20
CA GLN A 9 -7.38 41.67 32.42
C GLN A 9 -8.36 41.76 31.25
N SER A 10 -8.61 42.96 30.71
CA SER A 10 -9.47 43.13 29.53
C SER A 10 -8.92 42.48 28.26
N ILE A 11 -7.59 42.36 28.14
CA ILE A 11 -6.93 41.68 27.02
C ILE A 11 -7.01 40.15 27.17
N LEU A 12 -7.14 39.63 28.38
CA LEU A 12 -7.14 38.18 28.67
C LEU A 12 -8.54 37.57 28.83
N THR A 13 -9.60 38.33 28.56
CA THR A 13 -11.00 37.86 28.50
C THR A 13 -11.48 37.74 27.06
N TYR A 14 -12.60 37.04 26.86
CA TYR A 14 -13.25 36.87 25.56
C TYR A 14 -13.24 38.12 24.66
N SER A 15 -12.91 37.96 23.37
CA SER A 15 -13.05 39.02 22.36
C SER A 15 -13.38 38.46 20.98
N LYS A 16 -14.06 39.25 20.14
CA LYS A 16 -14.40 38.89 18.76
C LYS A 16 -13.20 38.97 17.80
N SER A 17 -12.24 39.82 18.11
CA SER A 17 -11.01 40.02 17.31
C SER A 17 -9.81 40.28 18.22
N ILE A 18 -8.63 40.16 17.63
CA ILE A 18 -7.36 40.64 18.18
C ILE A 18 -6.63 41.44 17.09
N ASP A 19 -5.94 42.49 17.51
CA ASP A 19 -5.19 43.37 16.61
C ASP A 19 -3.68 43.06 16.58
N ASN A 20 -3.20 42.26 17.55
CA ASN A 20 -1.81 41.84 17.75
C ASN A 20 -1.76 40.43 18.33
N SER A 21 -0.60 39.77 18.24
CA SER A 21 -0.35 38.53 18.99
C SER A 21 -0.45 38.78 20.50
N LEU A 22 -0.92 37.77 21.24
CA LEU A 22 -0.95 37.78 22.71
C LEU A 22 0.44 37.56 23.30
N THR A 23 1.32 36.90 22.55
CA THR A 23 2.67 36.53 22.96
C THR A 23 3.74 37.32 22.23
N ILE A 24 4.90 37.46 22.90
CA ILE A 24 6.10 38.11 22.34
C ILE A 24 6.77 37.19 21.31
N SER A 25 6.72 35.87 21.53
CA SER A 25 7.25 34.83 20.63
C SER A 25 6.66 34.95 19.21
N CYS A 26 5.36 35.25 19.10
CA CYS A 26 4.70 35.45 17.81
C CYS A 26 4.79 36.88 17.24
N SER A 27 5.54 37.81 17.85
CA SER A 27 5.63 39.20 17.37
C SER A 27 6.11 39.32 15.92
N LYS A 28 6.97 38.40 15.47
CA LYS A 28 7.49 38.31 14.10
C LYS A 28 6.52 37.65 13.10
N ILE A 29 5.57 36.86 13.60
CA ILE A 29 4.56 36.12 12.83
C ILE A 29 3.13 36.54 13.19
N LYS A 30 2.96 37.83 13.53
CA LYS A 30 1.70 38.42 13.99
C LYS A 30 0.50 38.11 13.09
N ASN A 31 0.70 38.06 11.76
CA ASN A 31 -0.38 37.74 10.83
C ASN A 31 -0.92 36.32 11.01
N LEU A 32 -0.04 35.34 11.26
CA LEU A 32 -0.42 33.96 11.55
C LEU A 32 -1.11 33.83 12.90
N ALA A 33 -0.67 34.60 13.92
CA ALA A 33 -1.36 34.66 15.22
C ALA A 33 -2.79 35.20 15.08
N ILE A 34 -3.02 36.22 14.25
CA ILE A 34 -4.37 36.73 13.97
C ILE A 34 -5.19 35.74 13.14
N GLU A 35 -4.57 35.06 12.17
CA GLU A 35 -5.24 34.04 11.35
C GLU A 35 -5.69 32.84 12.18
N THR A 36 -4.84 32.33 13.07
CA THR A 36 -5.19 31.24 14.00
C THR A 36 -6.34 31.65 14.93
N PHE A 37 -6.34 32.89 15.45
CA PHE A 37 -7.45 33.39 16.26
C PHE A 37 -8.78 33.45 15.48
N LYS A 38 -8.74 33.93 14.23
CA LYS A 38 -9.92 33.94 13.34
C LYS A 38 -10.40 32.52 13.05
N LEU A 39 -9.47 31.58 12.84
CA LEU A 39 -9.78 30.18 12.61
C LEU A 39 -10.44 29.54 13.83
N ILE A 40 -9.94 29.79 15.05
CA ILE A 40 -10.56 29.31 16.31
C ILE A 40 -12.00 29.81 16.39
N ASN A 41 -12.24 31.11 16.18
CA ASN A 41 -13.61 31.66 16.21
C ASN A 41 -14.51 31.01 15.15
N LYS A 42 -13.99 30.82 13.93
CA LYS A 42 -14.72 30.16 12.85
C LYS A 42 -15.08 28.72 13.23
N ILE A 43 -14.14 27.95 13.79
CA ILE A 43 -14.37 26.57 14.26
C ILE A 43 -15.52 26.57 15.28
N CYS A 44 -15.45 27.43 16.29
CA CYS A 44 -16.45 27.47 17.35
C CYS A 44 -17.85 27.92 16.88
N GLU A 45 -17.95 28.70 15.80
CA GLU A 45 -19.22 29.14 15.19
C GLU A 45 -19.78 28.16 14.15
N THR A 46 -19.00 27.16 13.75
CA THR A 46 -19.38 26.19 12.72
C THR A 46 -20.48 25.26 13.22
N LYS A 47 -21.49 25.02 12.37
CA LYS A 47 -22.60 24.08 12.62
C LYS A 47 -22.49 22.77 11.83
N ASN A 48 -21.60 22.72 10.84
CA ASN A 48 -21.36 21.54 10.01
C ASN A 48 -20.22 20.71 10.60
N VAL A 49 -20.48 19.44 10.91
CA VAL A 49 -19.51 18.54 11.55
C VAL A 49 -18.30 18.25 10.65
N ASP A 50 -18.50 18.14 9.33
CA ASP A 50 -17.39 17.82 8.42
C ASP A 50 -16.43 19.02 8.29
N ASP A 51 -16.97 20.23 8.10
CA ASP A 51 -16.19 21.46 8.09
C ASP A 51 -15.48 21.71 9.41
N TYR A 52 -16.08 21.27 10.52
CA TYR A 52 -15.55 21.39 11.88
C TYR A 52 -14.27 20.56 12.08
N LEU A 53 -14.30 19.26 11.75
CA LEU A 53 -13.14 18.37 11.88
C LEU A 53 -11.98 18.81 10.99
N ILE A 54 -12.27 19.17 9.73
CA ILE A 54 -11.28 19.66 8.76
C ILE A 54 -10.62 20.95 9.26
N SER A 55 -11.41 21.85 9.86
CA SER A 55 -10.90 23.13 10.38
C SER A 55 -10.01 22.94 11.61
N ILE A 56 -10.33 21.99 12.50
CA ILE A 56 -9.44 21.63 13.63
C ILE A 56 -8.12 21.06 13.10
N LYS A 57 -8.17 20.11 12.16
CA LYS A 57 -6.96 19.55 11.54
C LYS A 57 -6.09 20.63 10.89
N LYS A 58 -6.70 21.58 10.19
CA LYS A 58 -6.00 22.74 9.61
C LYS A 58 -5.32 23.59 10.69
N LEU A 59 -5.98 23.84 11.82
CA LEU A 59 -5.40 24.57 12.94
C LEU A 59 -4.18 23.83 13.51
N LEU A 60 -4.28 22.52 13.75
CA LEU A 60 -3.18 21.70 14.23
C LEU A 60 -1.99 21.70 13.26
N GLN A 61 -2.27 21.64 11.95
CA GLN A 61 -1.24 21.68 10.92
C GLN A 61 -0.47 23.01 10.94
N LEU A 62 -1.16 24.15 11.06
CA LEU A 62 -0.52 25.46 11.15
C LEU A 62 0.45 25.55 12.35
N ILE A 63 0.04 25.00 13.50
CA ILE A 63 0.86 24.97 14.72
C ILE A 63 2.06 24.04 14.56
N HIS A 64 1.86 22.88 13.93
CA HIS A 64 2.93 21.91 13.69
C HIS A 64 4.00 22.46 12.73
N GLU A 65 3.59 23.19 11.70
CA GLU A 65 4.50 23.86 10.76
C GLU A 65 5.19 25.09 11.36
N ASN A 66 4.59 25.70 12.40
CA ASN A 66 5.10 26.90 13.07
C ASN A 66 5.06 26.72 14.60
N PRO A 67 6.03 26.03 15.21
CA PRO A 67 6.00 25.68 16.62
C PRO A 67 5.86 26.86 17.60
N ASP A 68 6.32 28.05 17.21
CA ASP A 68 6.17 29.29 17.98
C ASP A 68 4.69 29.65 18.22
N LEU A 69 3.77 29.20 17.35
CA LEU A 69 2.32 29.40 17.52
C LEU A 69 1.71 28.59 18.66
N SER A 70 2.40 27.57 19.19
CA SER A 70 1.84 26.73 20.26
C SER A 70 1.46 27.58 21.48
N GLU A 71 2.40 28.39 21.97
CA GLU A 71 2.16 29.29 23.13
C GLU A 71 0.98 30.22 22.88
N GLU A 72 0.97 30.86 21.70
CA GLU A 72 -0.04 31.79 21.28
C GLU A 72 -1.43 31.15 21.26
N VAL A 73 -1.58 29.98 20.63
CA VAL A 73 -2.87 29.30 20.52
C VAL A 73 -3.39 28.85 21.90
N TYR A 74 -2.54 28.35 22.79
CA TYR A 74 -2.96 28.03 24.16
C TYR A 74 -3.49 29.26 24.90
N PHE A 75 -2.81 30.42 24.79
CA PHE A 75 -3.32 31.66 25.37
C PHE A 75 -4.60 32.17 24.72
N GLN A 76 -4.74 32.03 23.39
CA GLN A 76 -5.96 32.39 22.68
C GLN A 76 -7.16 31.55 23.16
N LEU A 77 -6.99 30.24 23.35
CA LEU A 77 -8.04 29.36 23.87
C LEU A 77 -8.41 29.71 25.32
N ILE A 78 -7.42 29.90 26.20
CA ILE A 78 -7.64 30.29 27.60
C ILE A 78 -8.37 31.64 27.67
N LYS A 79 -7.96 32.61 26.85
CA LYS A 79 -8.62 33.91 26.71
C LYS A 79 -10.08 33.75 26.28
N GLN A 80 -10.36 32.91 25.29
CA GLN A 80 -11.71 32.70 24.78
C GLN A 80 -12.62 31.98 25.79
N LEU A 81 -12.06 31.11 26.62
CA LEU A 81 -12.78 30.44 27.71
C LEU A 81 -13.07 31.40 28.88
N ASN A 82 -12.27 32.45 29.08
CA ASN A 82 -12.42 33.42 30.16
C ASN A 82 -13.55 34.43 29.89
N ASN A 83 -14.59 34.38 30.71
CA ASN A 83 -15.79 35.23 30.63
C ASN A 83 -16.48 35.18 29.26
N THR A 84 -16.62 33.96 28.71
CA THR A 84 -17.43 33.72 27.51
C THR A 84 -18.85 34.28 27.69
N PRO A 85 -19.36 35.10 26.76
CA PRO A 85 -20.70 35.67 26.86
C PRO A 85 -21.80 34.61 26.89
N ILE A 86 -22.83 34.82 27.73
CA ILE A 86 -23.96 33.88 27.92
C ILE A 86 -24.82 33.72 26.64
N ASP A 87 -24.82 34.73 25.76
CA ASP A 87 -25.53 34.70 24.48
C ASP A 87 -24.85 33.83 23.42
N LYS A 88 -23.59 33.43 23.65
CA LYS A 88 -22.96 32.36 22.86
C LYS A 88 -23.49 31.02 23.35
N SER A 89 -23.92 30.18 22.41
CA SER A 89 -24.45 28.84 22.75
C SER A 89 -23.42 28.02 23.54
N ASN A 90 -23.89 27.12 24.40
CA ASN A 90 -23.02 26.14 25.08
C ASN A 90 -22.05 25.45 24.09
N ASN A 91 -22.45 25.28 22.83
CA ASN A 91 -21.64 24.68 21.78
C ASN A 91 -20.35 25.47 21.49
N TYR A 92 -20.33 26.80 21.63
CA TYR A 92 -19.12 27.59 21.38
C TYR A 92 -18.03 27.26 22.40
N GLU A 93 -18.40 27.19 23.69
CA GLU A 93 -17.47 26.79 24.75
C GLU A 93 -17.06 25.32 24.62
N LEU A 94 -17.99 24.42 24.27
CA LEU A 94 -17.68 23.02 23.99
C LEU A 94 -16.64 22.88 22.87
N HIS A 95 -16.78 23.62 21.78
CA HIS A 95 -15.81 23.61 20.68
C HIS A 95 -14.42 24.13 21.10
N LEU A 96 -14.33 25.08 22.03
CA LEU A 96 -13.04 25.49 22.59
C LEU A 96 -12.38 24.36 23.38
N TRP A 97 -13.17 23.62 24.16
CA TRP A 97 -12.70 22.45 24.89
C TRP A 97 -12.29 21.30 23.97
N ASP A 98 -12.98 21.10 22.85
CA ASP A 98 -12.60 20.12 21.82
C ASP A 98 -11.25 20.44 21.18
N ILE A 99 -11.02 21.72 20.81
CA ILE A 99 -9.72 22.16 20.27
C ILE A 99 -8.62 21.93 21.32
N LEU A 100 -8.87 22.29 22.58
CA LEU A 100 -7.90 22.11 23.66
C LEU A 100 -7.63 20.62 23.93
N SER A 101 -8.65 19.76 23.85
CA SER A 101 -8.52 18.30 23.94
C SER A 101 -7.63 17.75 22.83
N CYS A 102 -7.81 18.22 21.59
CA CYS A 102 -6.98 17.84 20.46
C CYS A 102 -5.52 18.27 20.65
N LEU A 103 -5.27 19.50 21.12
CA LEU A 103 -3.92 19.97 21.44
C LEU A 103 -3.27 19.11 22.53
N CYS A 104 -3.99 18.84 23.63
CA CYS A 104 -3.51 18.00 24.72
C CYS A 104 -3.32 16.52 24.32
N ASN A 105 -3.71 16.13 23.10
CA ASN A 105 -3.45 14.81 22.52
C ASN A 105 -2.31 14.80 21.47
N CYS A 106 -1.68 15.94 21.16
CA CYS A 106 -0.58 15.98 20.19
C CYS A 106 0.54 17.01 20.43
N ILE A 107 0.22 18.20 20.94
CA ILE A 107 1.14 19.35 21.03
C ILE A 107 1.03 20.04 22.39
N LEU A 108 2.13 20.04 23.16
CA LEU A 108 2.27 20.77 24.41
C LEU A 108 2.59 22.26 24.18
N PRO A 109 2.20 23.13 25.14
CA PRO A 109 2.72 24.48 25.21
C PRO A 109 4.21 24.46 25.64
N PRO A 110 4.90 25.61 25.59
CA PRO A 110 6.23 25.74 26.17
C PRO A 110 6.28 25.30 27.64
N LYS A 111 7.36 24.64 28.05
CA LYS A 111 7.48 24.00 29.39
C LYS A 111 7.23 24.95 30.57
N ASN A 112 7.61 26.22 30.43
CA ASN A 112 7.38 27.27 31.44
C ASN A 112 5.88 27.56 31.67
N MET A 113 5.03 27.26 30.70
CA MET A 113 3.59 27.49 30.76
C MET A 113 2.81 26.31 31.39
N ASN A 114 3.43 25.13 31.53
CA ASN A 114 2.74 23.91 31.97
C ASN A 114 2.01 24.07 33.31
N LYS A 115 2.64 24.73 34.29
CA LYS A 115 2.02 24.98 35.60
C LYS A 115 0.77 25.86 35.50
N TYR A 116 0.80 26.84 34.61
CA TYR A 116 -0.33 27.74 34.39
C TYR A 116 -1.49 27.02 33.72
N VAL A 117 -1.24 26.28 32.63
CA VAL A 117 -2.27 25.48 31.94
C VAL A 117 -2.88 24.45 32.88
N LEU A 118 -2.06 23.72 33.64
CA LEU A 118 -2.58 22.75 34.61
C LEU A 118 -3.45 23.40 35.68
N SER A 119 -3.03 24.54 36.23
CA SER A 119 -3.82 25.26 37.23
C SER A 119 -5.16 25.74 36.65
N PHE A 120 -5.16 26.23 35.40
CA PHE A 120 -6.38 26.62 34.69
C PHE A 120 -7.34 25.44 34.51
N LEU A 121 -6.84 24.28 34.09
CA LEU A 121 -7.67 23.08 33.90
C LEU A 121 -8.32 22.60 35.21
N ILE A 122 -7.55 22.61 36.31
CA ILE A 122 -8.02 22.28 37.65
C ILE A 122 -9.10 23.27 38.12
N GLU A 123 -8.87 24.57 37.94
CA GLU A 123 -9.83 25.63 38.32
C GLU A 123 -11.16 25.48 37.55
N ARG A 124 -11.07 25.12 36.27
CA ARG A 124 -12.23 24.86 35.40
C ARG A 124 -12.90 23.51 35.61
N LYS A 125 -12.32 22.63 36.43
CA LYS A 125 -12.82 21.27 36.73
C LYS A 125 -13.04 20.42 35.47
N ASN A 126 -12.22 20.59 34.45
CA ASN A 126 -12.27 19.75 33.24
C ASN A 126 -11.28 18.58 33.36
N ASN A 127 -11.70 17.55 34.09
CA ASN A 127 -10.85 16.39 34.42
C ASN A 127 -10.33 15.65 33.17
N THR A 128 -11.13 15.55 32.12
CA THR A 128 -10.75 14.84 30.88
C THR A 128 -9.55 15.50 30.20
N VAL A 129 -9.61 16.83 30.02
CA VAL A 129 -8.50 17.58 29.39
C VAL A 129 -7.30 17.66 30.33
N GLU A 130 -7.53 17.74 31.64
CA GLU A 130 -6.48 17.66 32.66
C GLU A 130 -5.69 16.35 32.56
N GLU A 131 -6.36 15.21 32.41
CA GLU A 131 -5.74 13.89 32.25
C GLU A 131 -4.91 13.82 30.96
N TYR A 132 -5.46 14.24 29.82
CA TYR A 132 -4.72 14.30 28.55
C TYR A 132 -3.47 15.18 28.65
N PHE A 133 -3.60 16.35 29.28
CA PHE A 133 -2.47 17.26 29.45
C PHE A 133 -1.36 16.67 30.31
N LYS A 134 -1.71 16.02 31.44
CA LYS A 134 -0.74 15.34 32.32
C LYS A 134 -0.04 14.18 31.60
N GLU A 135 -0.81 13.35 30.91
CA GLU A 135 -0.29 12.19 30.18
C GLU A 135 0.66 12.63 29.06
N LEU A 136 0.26 13.61 28.23
CA LEU A 136 1.12 14.15 27.19
C LEU A 136 2.36 14.84 27.76
N THR A 137 2.26 15.54 28.90
CA THR A 137 3.42 16.15 29.57
C THR A 137 4.44 15.09 30.01
N GLY A 138 3.96 13.92 30.46
CA GLY A 138 4.82 12.79 30.84
C GLY A 138 5.49 12.10 29.64
N LYS A 139 4.79 12.04 28.50
CA LYS A 139 5.23 11.28 27.31
C LYS A 139 5.91 12.14 26.22
N GLY A 140 5.70 13.45 26.23
CA GLY A 140 6.22 14.41 25.23
C GLY A 140 5.36 14.52 23.96
N ASN A 141 5.66 15.49 23.10
CA ASN A 141 4.86 15.74 21.88
C ASN A 141 4.83 14.54 20.91
N ARG A 142 3.71 14.39 20.20
CA ARG A 142 3.58 13.48 19.05
C ARG A 142 4.49 13.92 17.91
N LYS A 143 4.94 12.97 17.09
CA LYS A 143 5.71 13.27 15.86
C LYS A 143 4.82 13.71 14.70
N PHE A 144 3.59 13.21 14.66
CA PHE A 144 2.58 13.55 13.64
C PHE A 144 1.38 14.24 14.28
N ILE A 145 0.72 15.10 13.50
CA ILE A 145 -0.58 15.68 13.89
C ILE A 145 -1.69 14.63 13.84
N LEU A 146 -2.80 14.91 14.53
CA LEU A 146 -3.98 14.05 14.56
C LEU A 146 -4.65 13.98 13.17
N ASN A 147 -5.08 12.79 12.76
CA ASN A 147 -5.96 12.62 11.60
C ASN A 147 -7.45 12.88 11.97
N GLU A 148 -8.33 12.92 10.98
CA GLU A 148 -9.76 13.25 11.18
C GLU A 148 -10.48 12.22 12.06
N LEU A 149 -10.07 10.95 11.97
CA LEU A 149 -10.59 9.89 12.81
C LEU A 149 -10.15 10.05 14.27
N GLU A 150 -8.87 10.32 14.54
CA GLU A 150 -8.35 10.64 15.87
C GLU A 150 -9.10 11.85 16.47
N ILE A 151 -9.30 12.92 15.71
CA ILE A 151 -10.02 14.12 16.16
C ILE A 151 -11.46 13.76 16.54
N SER A 152 -12.18 13.04 15.66
CA SER A 152 -13.55 12.61 15.92
C SER A 152 -13.67 11.74 17.18
N GLN A 153 -12.70 10.85 17.40
CA GLN A 153 -12.65 9.98 18.58
C GLN A 153 -12.35 10.75 19.87
N ILE A 154 -11.40 11.70 19.84
CA ILE A 154 -11.10 12.56 21.00
C ILE A 154 -12.34 13.34 21.44
N ILE A 155 -13.04 13.95 20.48
CA ILE A 155 -14.23 14.78 20.75
C ILE A 155 -15.38 13.94 21.32
N LYS A 156 -15.56 12.72 20.82
CA LYS A 156 -16.56 11.77 21.35
C LYS A 156 -16.12 11.06 22.63
N ASN A 157 -14.87 11.27 23.06
CA ASN A 157 -14.24 10.52 24.15
C ASN A 157 -14.28 8.99 23.92
N GLU A 158 -14.05 8.59 22.67
CA GLU A 158 -14.02 7.20 22.22
C GLU A 158 -12.58 6.72 21.96
N ARG A 159 -12.41 5.40 21.85
CA ARG A 159 -11.12 4.77 21.53
C ARG A 159 -11.26 3.89 20.30
N THR A 160 -10.21 3.85 19.50
CA THR A 160 -10.16 3.01 18.30
C THR A 160 -9.76 1.59 18.66
N LEU A 161 -10.48 0.60 18.11
CA LEU A 161 -10.13 -0.80 18.27
C LEU A 161 -9.07 -1.20 17.23
N VAL A 162 -7.87 -1.51 17.71
CA VAL A 162 -6.74 -1.99 16.90
C VAL A 162 -6.65 -3.50 16.98
N CYS A 163 -6.48 -4.16 15.84
CA CYS A 163 -6.26 -5.59 15.77
C CYS A 163 -4.79 -5.94 15.98
N ILE A 164 -4.50 -6.87 16.88
CA ILE A 164 -3.16 -7.37 17.16
C ILE A 164 -3.13 -8.85 16.78
N LYS A 165 -2.18 -9.20 15.91
CA LYS A 165 -1.95 -10.58 15.50
C LYS A 165 -0.83 -11.20 16.33
N THR A 166 -0.98 -12.46 16.73
CA THR A 166 0.04 -13.25 17.41
C THR A 166 0.70 -14.22 16.43
N MET A 167 1.75 -14.91 16.87
CA MET A 167 2.54 -15.80 16.01
C MET A 167 1.77 -17.03 15.50
N ASP A 168 0.76 -17.47 16.25
CA ASP A 168 -0.21 -18.52 15.90
C ASP A 168 -1.28 -18.07 14.90
N ALA A 169 -1.15 -16.85 14.35
CA ALA A 169 -2.11 -16.18 13.49
C ALA A 169 -3.46 -15.86 14.13
N SER A 170 -3.63 -16.07 15.43
CA SER A 170 -4.79 -15.58 16.15
C SER A 170 -4.74 -14.05 16.25
N SER A 171 -5.90 -13.43 16.42
CA SER A 171 -6.02 -11.98 16.45
C SER A 171 -7.00 -11.51 17.52
N GLN A 172 -6.65 -10.41 18.19
CA GLN A 172 -7.48 -9.82 19.23
C GLN A 172 -7.50 -8.30 19.09
N LYS A 173 -8.64 -7.68 19.44
CA LYS A 173 -8.83 -6.23 19.38
C LYS A 173 -8.56 -5.56 20.73
N TYR A 174 -7.89 -4.42 20.69
CA TYR A 174 -7.49 -3.61 21.84
C TYR A 174 -7.85 -2.14 21.62
N ALA A 175 -8.33 -1.46 22.67
CA ALA A 175 -8.74 -0.07 22.59
C ALA A 175 -7.53 0.87 22.73
N VAL A 176 -7.29 1.67 21.70
CA VAL A 176 -6.16 2.58 21.57
C VAL A 176 -6.67 4.02 21.44
N GLY A 177 -6.16 4.92 22.29
CA GLY A 177 -6.36 6.36 22.18
C GLY A 177 -5.13 7.06 21.59
N SER A 178 -5.23 8.37 21.35
CA SER A 178 -4.17 9.15 20.70
C SER A 178 -2.87 9.23 21.51
N LEU A 179 -2.94 9.09 22.84
CA LEU A 179 -1.77 9.08 23.73
C LEU A 179 -1.27 7.68 24.08
N THR A 180 -1.93 6.62 23.60
CA THR A 180 -1.50 5.24 23.87
C THR A 180 -0.16 4.96 23.18
N THR A 181 0.84 4.62 23.98
CA THR A 181 2.16 4.18 23.50
C THR A 181 2.15 2.68 23.19
N VAL A 182 3.15 2.24 22.44
CA VAL A 182 3.36 0.83 22.14
C VAL A 182 3.61 0.02 23.41
N SER A 183 4.30 0.60 24.40
CA SER A 183 4.46 0.00 25.73
C SER A 183 3.13 -0.19 26.44
N ASP A 184 2.27 0.85 26.50
CA ASP A 184 0.95 0.75 27.14
C ASP A 184 0.09 -0.34 26.49
N LEU A 185 0.12 -0.42 25.16
CA LEU A 185 -0.61 -1.42 24.40
C LEU A 185 -0.04 -2.82 24.63
N LEU A 186 1.30 -2.96 24.66
CA LEU A 186 1.97 -4.23 24.93
C LEU A 186 1.60 -4.77 26.31
N GLU A 187 1.58 -3.93 27.35
CA GLU A 187 1.16 -4.34 28.70
C GLU A 187 -0.28 -4.86 28.72
N GLN A 188 -1.20 -4.18 28.03
CA GLN A 188 -2.59 -4.63 27.90
C GLN A 188 -2.70 -5.99 27.21
N ILE A 189 -1.91 -6.20 26.14
CA ILE A 189 -1.87 -7.46 25.40
C ILE A 189 -1.36 -8.58 26.29
N LEU A 190 -0.21 -8.40 26.93
CA LEU A 190 0.44 -9.44 27.73
C LEU A 190 -0.41 -9.81 28.96
N HIS A 191 -1.03 -8.83 29.60
CA HIS A 191 -1.97 -9.06 30.70
C HIS A 191 -3.16 -9.92 30.24
N LYS A 192 -3.78 -9.58 29.11
CA LYS A 192 -4.93 -10.31 28.56
C LYS A 192 -4.58 -11.72 28.10
N LEU A 193 -3.36 -11.92 27.59
CA LEU A 193 -2.82 -13.23 27.21
C LEU A 193 -2.29 -14.03 28.42
N THR A 194 -2.36 -13.48 29.64
CA THR A 194 -1.84 -14.10 30.88
C THR A 194 -0.33 -14.44 30.82
N ILE A 195 0.42 -13.69 30.02
CA ILE A 195 1.88 -13.82 29.93
C ILE A 195 2.50 -13.08 31.12
N ARG A 196 3.08 -13.84 32.06
CA ARG A 196 3.65 -13.30 33.30
C ARG A 196 4.99 -12.60 33.07
N ASN A 197 5.81 -13.16 32.18
CA ASN A 197 7.12 -12.60 31.86
C ASN A 197 7.01 -11.66 30.67
N VAL A 198 6.92 -10.36 30.95
CA VAL A 198 6.84 -9.32 29.91
C VAL A 198 8.18 -9.10 29.19
N ASN A 199 9.29 -9.57 29.78
CA ASN A 199 10.61 -9.28 29.26
C ASN A 199 10.83 -9.92 27.89
N GLY A 200 11.26 -9.07 26.96
CA GLY A 200 11.64 -9.46 25.62
C GLY A 200 10.50 -9.54 24.63
N TRP A 201 9.25 -9.35 25.05
CA TRP A 201 8.12 -9.19 24.14
C TRP A 201 8.09 -7.80 23.50
N GLY A 202 7.57 -7.71 22.29
CA GLY A 202 7.35 -6.43 21.61
C GLY A 202 6.46 -6.55 20.39
N LEU A 203 6.12 -5.38 19.83
CA LEU A 203 5.27 -5.27 18.65
C LEU A 203 6.08 -4.97 17.39
N VAL A 204 5.65 -5.56 16.27
CA VAL A 204 6.27 -5.43 14.96
C VAL A 204 5.23 -4.89 13.95
N CYS A 205 5.53 -3.78 13.27
CA CYS A 205 4.76 -3.27 12.11
C CYS A 205 5.54 -3.61 10.84
N GLN A 206 4.91 -4.28 9.86
CA GLN A 206 5.52 -4.56 8.55
C GLN A 206 6.93 -5.18 8.65
N GLY A 207 7.11 -6.12 9.58
CA GLY A 207 8.40 -6.79 9.79
C GLY A 207 9.47 -5.97 10.56
N VAL A 208 9.16 -4.74 10.96
CA VAL A 208 10.05 -3.84 11.72
C VAL A 208 9.60 -3.72 13.18
N PHE A 209 10.54 -3.86 14.12
CA PHE A 209 10.29 -3.65 15.54
C PHE A 209 9.89 -2.20 15.83
N VAL A 210 8.86 -2.03 16.64
CA VAL A 210 8.33 -0.75 17.04
C VAL A 210 8.80 -0.42 18.46
N LYS A 211 9.44 0.73 18.64
CA LYS A 211 9.92 1.19 19.96
C LYS A 211 8.74 1.41 20.91
N GLY A 212 8.87 0.94 22.15
CA GLY A 212 7.82 1.04 23.18
C GLY A 212 7.36 2.47 23.49
N SER A 213 8.28 3.44 23.46
CA SER A 213 7.99 4.86 23.71
C SER A 213 7.27 5.57 22.55
N GLU A 214 7.11 4.93 21.39
CA GLU A 214 6.38 5.54 20.28
C GLU A 214 4.88 5.39 20.48
N TYR A 215 4.15 6.42 20.05
CA TYR A 215 2.69 6.40 20.03
C TYR A 215 2.19 5.47 18.94
N VAL A 216 1.20 4.63 19.24
CA VAL A 216 0.64 3.64 18.30
C VAL A 216 0.16 4.33 17.01
N TRP A 217 -0.48 5.49 17.15
CA TRP A 217 -0.92 6.30 16.01
C TRP A 217 0.21 6.92 15.20
N ASP A 218 1.35 7.26 15.80
CA ASP A 218 2.53 7.70 15.04
C ASP A 218 3.12 6.54 14.22
N VAL A 219 3.04 5.31 14.73
CA VAL A 219 3.46 4.10 14.01
C VAL A 219 2.57 3.87 12.81
N PHE A 220 1.24 4.02 12.98
CA PHE A 220 0.30 3.91 11.86
C PHE A 220 0.53 4.99 10.80
N ASN A 221 0.69 6.25 11.20
CA ASN A 221 0.97 7.35 10.27
C ASN A 221 2.30 7.15 9.50
N LYS A 222 3.28 6.43 10.07
CA LYS A 222 4.49 6.00 9.35
C LYS A 222 4.19 4.86 8.37
N CYS A 223 3.45 3.84 8.80
CA CYS A 223 3.14 2.65 8.00
C CYS A 223 2.15 2.95 6.84
N ASP A 224 1.23 3.93 6.98
CA ASP A 224 0.24 4.34 5.95
C ASP A 224 0.86 5.01 4.71
N LYS A 225 2.11 5.47 4.81
CA LYS A 225 2.87 5.98 3.65
C LYS A 225 3.40 4.86 2.74
N ILE A 226 3.14 3.58 3.06
CA ILE A 226 3.68 2.38 2.42
C ILE A 226 2.53 1.50 1.88
N LEU A 227 1.62 2.07 1.09
CA LEU A 227 0.57 1.38 0.32
C LEU A 227 0.99 1.28 -1.16
N ASP A 228 2.14 0.67 -1.41
CA ASP A 228 2.70 0.55 -2.74
C ASP A 228 2.38 -0.85 -3.33
N PHE A 229 1.90 -0.91 -4.58
CA PHE A 229 1.60 -2.18 -5.29
C PHE A 229 2.84 -2.75 -5.98
N GLU A 230 2.89 -4.06 -6.26
CA GLU A 230 3.99 -4.69 -7.02
C GLU A 230 3.48 -5.26 -8.36
N LEU A 231 4.19 -5.02 -9.47
CA LEU A 231 3.92 -5.61 -10.78
C LEU A 231 4.71 -6.92 -10.94
N LYS A 232 4.02 -8.02 -11.25
CA LYS A 232 4.64 -9.32 -11.56
C LYS A 232 4.02 -9.96 -12.81
N LYS A 233 4.82 -10.70 -13.58
CA LYS A 233 4.33 -11.56 -14.68
C LYS A 233 3.70 -12.83 -14.09
N ARG A 234 2.50 -13.18 -14.54
CA ARG A 234 1.65 -14.29 -14.06
C ARG A 234 1.76 -15.56 -14.89
N VAL A 235 1.88 -15.43 -16.21
CA VAL A 235 1.88 -16.58 -17.13
C VAL A 235 3.16 -16.51 -17.97
N ILE A 236 3.99 -17.55 -17.89
CA ILE A 236 5.17 -17.70 -18.73
C ILE A 236 4.83 -18.75 -19.80
N LEU A 237 4.46 -18.29 -21.00
CA LEU A 237 4.27 -19.18 -22.15
C LEU A 237 5.63 -19.47 -22.76
N ALA A 238 5.97 -20.75 -22.92
CA ALA A 238 7.31 -21.21 -23.28
C ALA A 238 7.78 -20.81 -24.71
N ASP A 239 6.86 -20.39 -25.59
CA ASP A 239 7.11 -20.33 -27.04
C ASP A 239 6.78 -18.97 -27.71
N GLN A 240 6.81 -17.85 -26.98
CA GLN A 240 6.59 -16.51 -27.59
C GLN A 240 7.81 -15.58 -27.50
N GLU A 241 8.19 -14.97 -28.63
CA GLU A 241 9.13 -13.86 -28.68
C GLU A 241 8.53 -12.64 -27.95
N CYS A 242 9.11 -12.28 -26.80
CA CYS A 242 8.69 -11.13 -25.99
C CYS A 242 9.43 -9.85 -26.42
N GLU A 243 9.06 -8.69 -25.87
CA GLU A 243 9.79 -7.43 -26.13
C GLU A 243 10.92 -7.17 -25.12
N SER A 244 11.88 -6.30 -25.45
CA SER A 244 13.05 -6.02 -24.60
C SER A 244 12.70 -5.56 -23.17
N ALA A 245 11.61 -4.82 -22.98
CA ALA A 245 11.15 -4.37 -21.67
C ALA A 245 10.53 -5.52 -20.85
N GLU A 246 9.80 -6.41 -21.50
CA GLU A 246 9.23 -7.61 -20.91
C GLU A 246 10.31 -8.61 -20.50
N TYR A 247 11.31 -8.80 -21.36
CA TYR A 247 12.50 -9.60 -21.04
C TYR A 247 13.29 -9.02 -19.86
N ASN A 248 13.34 -7.70 -19.70
CA ASN A 248 13.98 -7.09 -18.53
C ASN A 248 13.21 -7.39 -17.24
N LEU A 249 11.89 -7.24 -17.23
CA LEU A 249 11.08 -7.53 -16.03
C LEU A 249 11.09 -9.01 -15.68
N LEU A 250 10.95 -9.88 -16.68
CA LEU A 250 11.03 -11.32 -16.50
C LEU A 250 12.43 -11.73 -16.03
N TYR A 251 13.49 -11.14 -16.60
CA TYR A 251 14.84 -11.31 -16.09
C TYR A 251 14.92 -10.94 -14.60
N TYR A 252 14.47 -9.76 -14.18
CA TYR A 252 14.57 -9.37 -12.77
C TYR A 252 13.70 -10.22 -11.85
N GLN A 253 12.50 -10.62 -12.29
CA GLN A 253 11.62 -11.50 -11.54
C GLN A 253 12.23 -12.90 -11.41
N THR A 254 12.69 -13.50 -12.50
CA THR A 254 13.36 -14.80 -12.51
C THR A 254 14.67 -14.76 -11.74
N MET A 255 15.43 -13.67 -11.83
CA MET A 255 16.68 -13.49 -11.08
C MET A 255 16.43 -13.28 -9.59
N LYS A 256 15.35 -12.60 -9.20
CA LYS A 256 14.90 -12.49 -7.81
C LYS A 256 14.51 -13.87 -7.28
N SER A 257 13.67 -14.61 -8.00
CA SER A 257 13.30 -15.98 -7.62
C SER A 257 14.48 -16.97 -7.62
N TYR A 258 15.45 -16.79 -8.52
CA TYR A 258 16.69 -17.57 -8.60
C TYR A 258 17.66 -17.28 -7.44
N LEU A 259 17.85 -16.01 -7.06
CA LEU A 259 18.83 -15.60 -6.04
C LEU A 259 18.27 -15.58 -4.61
N PHE A 260 16.95 -15.48 -4.44
CA PHE A 260 16.25 -15.48 -3.14
C PHE A 260 15.52 -16.80 -2.85
N ASP A 261 16.05 -17.91 -3.36
CA ASP A 261 15.69 -19.28 -2.97
C ASP A 261 14.24 -19.73 -3.29
N GLU A 262 13.54 -19.05 -4.20
CA GLU A 262 12.20 -19.44 -4.66
C GLU A 262 12.26 -20.55 -5.74
N MET A 263 13.44 -20.83 -6.31
CA MET A 263 13.68 -21.89 -7.31
C MET A 263 14.91 -22.78 -7.00
N LEU A 264 14.69 -23.90 -6.34
CA LEU A 264 14.79 -25.25 -6.93
C LEU A 264 15.92 -25.70 -7.91
N ILE A 265 17.15 -25.15 -8.01
CA ILE A 265 18.09 -25.54 -9.10
C ILE A 265 19.43 -26.19 -8.72
N ASN A 266 20.00 -27.00 -9.64
CA ASN A 266 21.28 -27.69 -9.47
C ASN A 266 22.51 -26.85 -9.87
N GLU A 267 23.71 -27.32 -9.49
CA GLU A 267 24.97 -26.58 -9.69
C GLU A 267 25.29 -26.29 -11.16
N LYS A 268 25.11 -27.29 -12.03
CA LYS A 268 25.35 -27.17 -13.47
C LYS A 268 24.46 -26.08 -14.08
N LEU A 269 23.20 -26.06 -13.66
CA LEU A 269 22.23 -25.07 -14.12
C LEU A 269 22.52 -23.68 -13.55
N SER A 270 22.93 -23.60 -12.29
CA SER A 270 23.34 -22.34 -11.67
C SER A 270 24.54 -21.71 -12.37
N LEU A 271 25.53 -22.50 -12.77
CA LEU A 271 26.64 -21.99 -13.60
C LEU A 271 26.16 -21.44 -14.95
N GLN A 272 25.16 -22.07 -15.57
CA GLN A 272 24.59 -21.61 -16.85
C GLN A 272 23.83 -20.29 -16.69
N LEU A 273 22.95 -20.18 -15.68
CA LEU A 273 22.21 -18.95 -15.40
C LEU A 273 23.13 -17.82 -14.91
N GLY A 274 24.12 -18.15 -14.08
CA GLY A 274 25.17 -17.23 -13.64
C GLY A 274 26.03 -16.74 -14.80
N GLY A 275 26.36 -17.60 -15.77
CA GLY A 275 27.05 -17.22 -17.00
C GLY A 275 26.22 -16.29 -17.89
N LEU A 276 24.91 -16.55 -18.03
CA LEU A 276 24.00 -15.66 -18.74
C LEU A 276 23.88 -14.30 -18.05
N LYS A 277 23.75 -14.29 -16.72
CA LYS A 277 23.75 -13.04 -15.93
C LYS A 277 25.08 -12.30 -16.09
N ALA A 278 26.21 -13.00 -16.12
CA ALA A 278 27.53 -12.41 -16.33
C ALA A 278 27.62 -11.73 -17.70
N GLN A 279 27.17 -12.40 -18.77
CA GLN A 279 27.15 -11.84 -20.12
C GLN A 279 26.24 -10.60 -20.21
N ILE A 280 25.12 -10.60 -19.50
CA ILE A 280 24.21 -9.45 -19.41
C ILE A 280 24.86 -8.27 -18.68
N THR A 281 25.60 -8.56 -17.61
CA THR A 281 26.15 -7.56 -16.68
C THR A 281 27.45 -6.95 -17.21
N PHE A 282 28.32 -7.77 -17.81
CA PHE A 282 29.68 -7.39 -18.18
C PHE A 282 29.94 -7.38 -19.70
N GLY A 283 29.03 -7.92 -20.52
CA GLY A 283 29.24 -8.07 -21.96
C GLY A 283 30.32 -9.10 -22.28
N ASP A 284 30.79 -9.10 -23.53
CA ASP A 284 31.82 -10.05 -23.97
C ASP A 284 33.08 -9.97 -23.11
N LEU A 285 33.60 -11.15 -22.78
CA LEU A 285 34.93 -11.30 -22.20
C LEU A 285 35.96 -10.68 -23.15
N ILE A 286 36.63 -9.62 -22.70
CA ILE A 286 37.69 -8.95 -23.47
C ILE A 286 38.79 -9.98 -23.75
N HIS A 287 38.84 -10.47 -24.99
CA HIS A 287 39.86 -11.38 -25.49
C HIS A 287 41.19 -10.64 -25.62
N ASN A 288 41.91 -10.44 -24.52
CA ASN A 288 43.36 -10.22 -24.59
C ASN A 288 44.06 -10.65 -23.29
N ALA A 289 45.03 -11.56 -23.47
CA ALA A 289 46.08 -12.03 -22.57
C ALA A 289 45.68 -12.77 -21.27
N LYS A 290 46.48 -13.82 -20.99
CA LYS A 290 46.37 -14.77 -19.86
C LYS A 290 46.38 -14.13 -18.46
N ASP A 291 46.68 -12.84 -18.35
CA ASP A 291 46.66 -12.06 -17.10
C ASP A 291 45.23 -11.66 -16.63
N ASN A 292 44.21 -11.86 -17.48
CA ASN A 292 42.84 -11.44 -17.20
C ASN A 292 42.02 -12.42 -16.33
N LYS A 293 42.40 -13.69 -16.15
CA LYS A 293 41.62 -14.64 -15.33
C LYS A 293 41.50 -14.18 -13.87
N THR A 294 42.55 -13.60 -13.30
CA THR A 294 42.59 -13.12 -11.92
C THR A 294 41.81 -11.81 -11.75
N LEU A 295 41.88 -10.91 -12.74
CA LEU A 295 41.10 -9.67 -12.80
C LEU A 295 39.60 -9.92 -13.05
N LEU A 296 39.25 -10.95 -13.83
CA LEU A 296 37.87 -11.38 -14.05
C LEU A 296 37.28 -12.06 -12.82
N LYS A 297 38.03 -12.95 -12.16
CA LYS A 297 37.65 -13.52 -10.86
C LYS A 297 37.33 -12.43 -9.82
N ALA A 298 38.07 -11.31 -9.84
CA ALA A 298 37.82 -10.17 -8.96
C ALA A 298 36.57 -9.34 -9.30
N ARG A 299 35.98 -9.51 -10.50
CA ARG A 299 34.73 -8.84 -10.92
C ARG A 299 33.47 -9.61 -10.53
N TYR A 300 33.57 -10.92 -10.28
CA TYR A 300 32.43 -11.73 -9.87
C TYR A 300 32.27 -11.72 -8.37
N ASP A 301 31.17 -11.14 -7.90
CA ASP A 301 30.64 -11.46 -6.57
C ASP A 301 29.75 -12.70 -6.71
N LEU A 302 30.19 -13.87 -6.22
CA LEU A 302 29.48 -15.14 -6.43
C LEU A 302 28.00 -15.06 -6.02
N LYS A 303 27.68 -14.27 -5.00
CA LYS A 303 26.32 -14.08 -4.46
C LYS A 303 25.41 -13.29 -5.39
N GLU A 304 25.98 -12.60 -6.36
CA GLU A 304 25.22 -12.00 -7.45
C GLU A 304 24.91 -12.99 -8.58
N PHE A 305 25.69 -14.04 -8.77
CA PHE A 305 25.57 -14.91 -9.95
C PHE A 305 25.10 -16.34 -9.63
N ILE A 306 25.24 -16.78 -8.38
CA ILE A 306 24.94 -18.12 -7.86
C ILE A 306 24.00 -17.96 -6.65
N PRO A 307 22.94 -18.78 -6.48
CA PRO A 307 22.06 -18.76 -5.33
C PRO A 307 22.83 -19.04 -4.06
N PHE A 308 22.41 -18.39 -2.97
CA PHE A 308 23.12 -18.45 -1.70
C PHE A 308 23.34 -19.90 -1.22
N TYR A 309 22.32 -20.75 -1.32
CA TYR A 309 22.39 -22.16 -0.90
C TYR A 309 23.34 -23.04 -1.72
N LEU A 310 23.73 -22.66 -2.96
CA LEU A 310 24.66 -23.45 -3.79
C LEU A 310 26.13 -23.07 -3.57
N ILE A 311 26.39 -21.85 -3.10
CA ILE A 311 27.76 -21.32 -3.01
C ILE A 311 28.63 -22.18 -2.10
N GLU A 312 28.05 -22.76 -1.04
CA GLU A 312 28.76 -23.59 -0.06
C GLU A 312 29.09 -25.01 -0.56
N ARG A 313 28.53 -25.47 -1.70
CA ARG A 313 28.69 -26.85 -2.19
C ARG A 313 30.04 -27.16 -2.85
N GLN A 314 30.75 -26.14 -3.31
CA GLN A 314 32.09 -26.28 -3.88
C GLN A 314 32.95 -25.07 -3.57
N SER A 315 34.27 -25.21 -3.70
CA SER A 315 35.20 -24.12 -3.38
C SER A 315 34.87 -22.85 -4.17
N HIS A 316 35.08 -21.69 -3.54
CA HIS A 316 34.90 -20.38 -4.18
C HIS A 316 35.65 -20.29 -5.52
N GLU A 317 36.83 -20.91 -5.62
CA GLU A 317 37.61 -20.95 -6.84
C GLU A 317 36.99 -21.85 -7.94
N ALA A 318 36.37 -22.97 -7.56
CA ALA A 318 35.64 -23.83 -8.49
C ALA A 318 34.40 -23.13 -9.08
N TRP A 319 33.62 -22.43 -8.24
CA TRP A 319 32.49 -21.62 -8.69
C TRP A 319 32.91 -20.51 -9.65
N LEU A 320 33.96 -19.77 -9.31
CA LEU A 320 34.50 -18.72 -10.16
C LEU A 320 35.01 -19.28 -11.49
N ASN A 321 35.74 -20.40 -11.47
CA ASN A 321 36.21 -21.04 -12.70
C ASN A 321 35.04 -21.51 -13.57
N GLY A 322 34.02 -22.14 -12.97
CA GLY A 322 32.82 -22.58 -13.67
C GLY A 322 32.01 -21.42 -14.26
N LEU A 323 31.89 -20.30 -13.53
CA LEU A 323 31.22 -19.10 -14.02
C LEU A 323 31.96 -18.43 -15.16
N VAL A 324 33.29 -18.31 -15.05
CA VAL A 324 34.13 -17.75 -16.13
C VAL A 324 34.04 -18.64 -17.37
N GLU A 325 34.03 -19.97 -17.20
CA GLU A 325 33.87 -20.90 -18.31
C GLU A 325 32.47 -20.78 -18.94
N SER A 326 31.42 -20.73 -18.14
CA SER A 326 30.04 -20.54 -18.61
C SER A 326 29.84 -19.20 -19.33
N HIS A 327 30.41 -18.12 -18.78
CA HIS A 327 30.42 -16.80 -19.40
C HIS A 327 31.18 -16.80 -20.74
N SER A 328 32.33 -17.47 -20.80
CA SER A 328 33.12 -17.57 -22.04
C SER A 328 32.41 -18.32 -23.17
N LYS A 329 31.55 -19.28 -22.83
CA LYS A 329 30.71 -20.00 -23.80
C LYS A 329 29.60 -19.13 -24.41
N LEU A 330 29.36 -17.93 -23.86
CA LEU A 330 28.34 -16.99 -24.32
C LEU A 330 28.93 -15.80 -25.09
N ALA A 331 30.25 -15.80 -25.36
CA ALA A 331 30.92 -14.76 -26.13
C ALA A 331 30.25 -14.55 -27.51
N GLY A 332 30.04 -13.29 -27.88
CA GLY A 332 29.34 -12.86 -29.10
C GLY A 332 27.82 -12.78 -28.95
N LYS A 333 27.23 -13.21 -27.81
CA LYS A 333 25.80 -13.03 -27.54
C LYS A 333 25.54 -11.66 -26.91
N THR A 334 24.55 -10.95 -27.44
CA THR A 334 24.11 -9.66 -26.91
C THR A 334 23.33 -9.82 -25.60
N SER A 335 23.33 -8.76 -24.76
CA SER A 335 22.55 -8.72 -23.51
C SER A 335 21.07 -9.07 -23.73
N ILE A 336 20.49 -8.68 -24.86
CA ILE A 336 19.11 -9.01 -25.25
C ILE A 336 18.98 -10.52 -25.51
N GLN A 337 19.85 -11.12 -26.33
CA GLN A 337 19.83 -12.56 -26.59
C GLN A 337 19.99 -13.40 -25.31
N CYS A 338 20.83 -12.97 -24.37
CA CYS A 338 20.99 -13.65 -23.09
C CYS A 338 19.76 -13.54 -22.18
N LYS A 339 19.09 -12.37 -22.14
CA LYS A 339 17.81 -12.20 -21.44
C LYS A 339 16.71 -13.05 -22.06
N ASN A 340 16.71 -13.21 -23.39
CA ASN A 340 15.77 -14.08 -24.09
C ASN A 340 15.96 -15.55 -23.70
N ILE A 341 17.20 -16.04 -23.68
CA ILE A 341 17.53 -17.42 -23.27
C ILE A 341 17.11 -17.70 -21.82
N LEU A 342 17.28 -16.72 -20.93
CA LEU A 342 16.85 -16.79 -19.53
C LEU A 342 15.31 -16.81 -19.38
N ALA A 343 14.61 -16.11 -20.27
CA ALA A 343 13.15 -15.98 -20.24
C ALA A 343 12.41 -17.18 -20.83
N THR A 344 13.01 -17.91 -21.78
CA THR A 344 12.45 -19.14 -22.37
C THR A 344 12.88 -20.41 -21.62
N PHE A 345 13.47 -20.26 -20.43
CA PHE A 345 14.09 -21.34 -19.69
C PHE A 345 13.05 -22.32 -19.12
N ASN A 346 13.00 -23.56 -19.65
CA ASN A 346 12.16 -24.65 -19.14
C ASN A 346 13.04 -25.72 -18.47
N VAL A 347 12.80 -25.99 -17.18
CA VAL A 347 13.57 -26.92 -16.34
C VAL A 347 13.66 -28.33 -16.94
N ASN A 348 12.69 -28.73 -17.79
CA ASN A 348 12.62 -30.07 -18.38
C ASN A 348 13.46 -30.30 -19.65
N GLN A 349 14.06 -29.26 -20.26
CA GLN A 349 14.78 -29.39 -21.55
C GLN A 349 16.27 -29.79 -21.42
N ILE A 350 16.75 -30.08 -20.22
CA ILE A 350 18.19 -30.32 -19.95
C ILE A 350 18.68 -31.70 -20.47
N ILE A 351 17.78 -32.59 -20.90
CA ILE A 351 18.17 -33.94 -21.37
C ILE A 351 18.64 -33.96 -22.84
N ASP A 352 18.22 -33.00 -23.68
CA ASP A 352 18.43 -33.08 -25.14
C ASP A 352 19.51 -32.12 -25.69
N TRP A 353 20.36 -31.53 -24.83
CA TRP A 353 21.42 -30.61 -25.27
C TRP A 353 22.73 -31.29 -25.75
N GLU A 354 22.70 -32.60 -26.01
CA GLU A 354 23.69 -33.29 -26.84
C GLU A 354 23.11 -33.53 -28.24
N PHE A 355 23.71 -32.88 -29.26
CA PHE A 355 23.52 -33.06 -30.71
C PHE A 355 22.15 -32.73 -31.35
N ASN A 356 22.09 -31.61 -32.10
CA ASN A 356 22.15 -31.61 -33.58
C ASN A 356 21.96 -30.19 -34.15
N LEU A 357 22.92 -29.79 -34.98
CA LEU A 357 22.76 -28.76 -35.99
C LEU A 357 22.09 -29.43 -37.19
N GLU A 358 20.83 -29.06 -37.50
CA GLU A 358 20.34 -28.83 -38.86
C GLU A 358 18.84 -28.53 -38.91
N GLN A 359 18.51 -27.48 -39.68
CA GLN A 359 17.23 -27.12 -40.27
C GLN A 359 16.09 -26.69 -39.33
N ILE A 360 15.68 -25.41 -39.46
CA ILE A 360 14.43 -25.05 -40.14
C ILE A 360 14.56 -23.58 -40.57
N ASP A 361 14.45 -23.41 -41.88
CA ASP A 361 14.48 -22.16 -42.62
C ASP A 361 13.02 -21.74 -42.86
N ILE A 362 12.56 -20.60 -42.31
CA ILE A 362 11.28 -20.01 -42.71
C ILE A 362 11.41 -18.48 -42.81
N SER A 363 11.36 -18.05 -44.06
CA SER A 363 11.33 -16.67 -44.53
C SER A 363 10.15 -15.84 -43.97
N VAL A 364 10.48 -14.66 -43.45
CA VAL A 364 9.54 -13.62 -43.00
C VAL A 364 9.15 -12.71 -44.16
N LYS A 365 7.84 -12.49 -44.36
CA LYS A 365 7.31 -11.32 -45.08
C LYS A 365 6.58 -10.37 -44.13
N LYS A 366 7.04 -9.11 -44.15
CA LYS A 366 6.59 -7.93 -43.41
C LYS A 366 5.13 -7.51 -43.68
N LYS A 367 4.53 -6.82 -42.69
CA LYS A 367 3.99 -5.42 -42.73
C LYS A 367 3.40 -5.06 -41.33
N THR A 368 4.02 -4.19 -40.51
CA THR A 368 3.87 -2.70 -40.39
C THR A 368 2.40 -2.24 -40.20
N GLU A 369 1.97 -1.35 -39.30
CA GLU A 369 2.59 -0.42 -38.33
C GLU A 369 1.43 0.26 -37.54
N SER A 370 1.49 0.33 -36.20
CA SER A 370 1.69 1.51 -35.33
C SER A 370 0.50 2.48 -35.11
N ILE A 371 0.14 2.66 -33.84
CA ILE A 371 -0.56 3.82 -33.26
C ILE A 371 0.37 4.37 -32.19
N SER A 372 0.59 5.69 -32.17
CA SER A 372 1.18 6.36 -31.01
C SER A 372 0.64 7.79 -30.87
N ASP A 373 0.37 8.13 -29.60
CA ASP A 373 0.73 9.41 -28.96
C ASP A 373 -0.10 10.68 -29.26
N PHE A 374 -0.32 11.61 -28.35
CA PHE A 374 0.00 11.73 -26.92
C PHE A 374 -0.96 12.73 -26.31
N SER A 375 -1.18 12.58 -25.00
CA SER A 375 -1.62 13.56 -24.01
C SER A 375 -0.83 14.87 -24.02
N GLN A 376 -1.50 16.00 -23.77
CA GLN A 376 -1.08 17.24 -23.08
C GLN A 376 -1.71 18.52 -23.67
N SER A 377 -2.72 19.08 -22.99
CA SER A 377 -2.84 20.53 -22.65
C SER A 377 -4.25 20.90 -22.12
N ILE A 378 -4.69 20.25 -21.05
CA ILE A 378 -6.08 20.36 -20.51
C ILE A 378 -6.20 21.34 -19.31
N ASN A 379 -5.12 21.91 -18.81
CA ASN A 379 -5.16 22.48 -17.45
C ASN A 379 -5.39 23.99 -17.31
N GLU A 380 -5.63 24.76 -18.37
CA GLU A 380 -5.80 26.23 -18.21
C GLU A 380 -7.21 26.77 -18.49
N ILE A 381 -8.07 26.09 -19.24
CA ILE A 381 -9.37 26.64 -19.68
C ILE A 381 -10.53 26.29 -18.71
N SER A 382 -10.29 25.46 -17.68
CA SER A 382 -11.32 24.90 -16.78
C SER A 382 -11.86 25.89 -15.75
N LYS A 383 -11.10 26.95 -15.45
CA LYS A 383 -11.45 27.91 -14.39
C LYS A 383 -12.29 29.09 -14.84
N GLU A 384 -12.18 29.54 -16.09
CA GLU A 384 -13.03 30.64 -16.62
C GLU A 384 -14.44 30.17 -16.97
N PHE A 385 -14.60 28.91 -17.34
CA PHE A 385 -15.86 28.36 -17.83
C PHE A 385 -16.91 28.13 -16.72
N TYR A 386 -16.46 27.79 -15.51
CA TYR A 386 -17.34 27.59 -14.35
C TYR A 386 -17.94 28.91 -13.82
N GLY A 387 -17.22 30.03 -13.96
CA GLY A 387 -17.74 31.35 -13.59
C GLY A 387 -18.84 31.84 -14.54
N PHE A 388 -18.65 31.61 -15.84
CA PHE A 388 -19.59 32.02 -16.89
C PHE A 388 -20.97 31.33 -16.79
N LEU A 389 -21.00 30.03 -16.48
CA LEU A 389 -22.26 29.26 -16.40
C LEU A 389 -23.18 29.69 -15.26
N ASN A 390 -22.60 30.12 -14.14
CA ASN A 390 -23.37 30.46 -12.94
C ASN A 390 -24.05 31.85 -13.04
N GLU A 391 -23.46 32.79 -13.78
CA GLU A 391 -24.12 34.05 -14.14
C GLU A 391 -25.18 33.85 -15.24
N PHE A 392 -24.91 32.98 -16.21
CA PHE A 392 -25.79 32.72 -17.34
C PHE A 392 -27.15 32.12 -16.91
N CYS A 393 -27.15 31.22 -15.92
CA CYS A 393 -28.38 30.58 -15.42
C CYS A 393 -29.29 31.54 -14.61
N LYS A 394 -28.76 32.62 -14.04
CA LYS A 394 -29.55 33.56 -13.20
C LYS A 394 -30.35 34.61 -14.00
N LYS A 395 -30.07 34.80 -15.30
CA LYS A 395 -30.64 35.87 -16.14
C LYS A 395 -31.73 35.44 -17.14
N GLN A 396 -32.15 34.17 -17.15
CA GLN A 396 -33.13 33.68 -18.14
C GLN A 396 -34.59 33.88 -17.67
N PRO A 397 -35.47 34.57 -18.45
CA PRO A 397 -36.87 34.73 -18.12
C PRO A 397 -37.66 33.43 -18.38
N ARG A 398 -38.43 32.96 -17.38
CA ARG A 398 -39.30 31.78 -17.51
C ARG A 398 -40.33 31.98 -18.63
N LYS A 399 -40.23 31.21 -19.72
CA LYS A 399 -41.29 31.07 -20.74
C LYS A 399 -41.59 29.59 -21.02
N LYS A 400 -42.85 29.33 -21.35
CA LYS A 400 -43.67 28.14 -21.09
C LYS A 400 -43.42 26.84 -21.90
N ASN A 401 -42.32 26.68 -22.64
CA ASN A 401 -42.13 25.50 -23.53
C ASN A 401 -40.90 24.62 -23.25
N SER A 402 -40.17 24.86 -22.16
CA SER A 402 -39.19 23.89 -21.63
C SER A 402 -39.91 22.71 -20.99
N LEU A 403 -39.38 21.48 -21.11
CA LEU A 403 -39.82 20.28 -20.36
C LEU A 403 -40.26 20.66 -18.93
N ASN A 404 -41.57 20.82 -18.72
CA ASN A 404 -42.14 21.05 -17.39
C ASN A 404 -42.18 19.71 -16.68
N LEU A 405 -41.02 19.22 -16.26
CA LEU A 405 -40.94 18.22 -15.20
C LEU A 405 -41.17 18.98 -13.90
N GLU A 406 -42.36 18.83 -13.31
CA GLU A 406 -42.62 19.32 -11.97
C GLU A 406 -41.59 18.68 -11.02
N PHE A 407 -40.71 19.52 -10.47
CA PHE A 407 -39.58 19.13 -9.62
C PHE A 407 -39.98 18.58 -8.23
N GLU A 408 -41.22 18.11 -8.05
CA GLU A 408 -41.69 17.50 -6.80
C GLU A 408 -41.64 15.97 -6.80
N ILE A 409 -41.36 15.33 -7.95
CA ILE A 409 -41.30 13.86 -8.03
C ILE A 409 -39.90 13.37 -7.65
N LYS A 410 -39.74 12.86 -6.42
CA LYS A 410 -38.49 12.22 -5.96
C LYS A 410 -38.30 10.77 -6.46
N ASN A 411 -39.24 10.24 -7.23
CA ASN A 411 -39.24 8.87 -7.71
C ASN A 411 -38.83 8.81 -9.20
N LEU A 412 -37.61 8.33 -9.45
CA LEU A 412 -37.02 8.18 -10.79
C LEU A 412 -37.84 7.30 -11.73
N ASP A 413 -38.55 6.29 -11.22
CA ASP A 413 -39.32 5.38 -12.06
C ASP A 413 -40.61 6.05 -12.58
N LEU A 414 -41.25 6.91 -11.78
CA LEU A 414 -42.39 7.74 -12.23
C LEU A 414 -41.98 8.80 -13.26
N ILE A 415 -40.76 9.36 -13.13
CA ILE A 415 -40.21 10.29 -14.11
C ILE A 415 -39.96 9.59 -15.46
N ARG A 416 -39.41 8.37 -15.44
CA ARG A 416 -39.22 7.55 -16.65
C ARG A 416 -40.52 7.26 -17.37
N GLU A 417 -41.54 6.80 -16.63
CA GLU A 417 -42.87 6.55 -17.18
C GLU A 417 -43.48 7.81 -17.81
N SER A 418 -43.32 8.98 -17.18
CA SER A 418 -43.78 10.27 -17.70
C SER A 418 -43.07 10.69 -19.00
N LEU A 419 -41.75 10.47 -19.09
CA LEU A 419 -40.97 10.75 -20.32
C LEU A 419 -41.39 9.85 -21.49
N ILE A 420 -41.71 8.58 -21.21
CA ILE A 420 -42.21 7.64 -22.21
C ILE A 420 -43.61 8.04 -22.69
N GLN A 421 -44.51 8.34 -21.76
CA GLN A 421 -45.91 8.70 -22.06
C GLN A 421 -46.03 10.04 -22.79
N SER A 422 -45.12 10.98 -22.53
CA SER A 422 -45.07 12.28 -23.20
C SER A 422 -44.38 12.25 -24.57
N PHE A 423 -43.88 11.09 -25.03
CA PHE A 423 -43.19 10.92 -26.31
C PHE A 423 -41.99 11.87 -26.51
N THR A 424 -41.36 12.33 -25.43
CA THR A 424 -40.17 13.19 -25.50
C THR A 424 -38.92 12.41 -25.91
N VAL A 425 -38.91 11.11 -25.61
CA VAL A 425 -37.85 10.17 -25.91
C VAL A 425 -38.33 9.21 -27.02
N ARG A 426 -37.48 8.86 -27.99
CA ARG A 426 -37.84 7.89 -29.03
C ARG A 426 -38.11 6.53 -28.40
N ILE A 427 -39.04 5.78 -29.00
CA ILE A 427 -39.41 4.46 -28.48
C ILE A 427 -38.58 3.39 -29.20
N PRO A 428 -38.02 2.40 -28.48
CA PRO A 428 -37.33 1.27 -29.09
C PRO A 428 -38.21 0.48 -30.06
N GLY A 429 -37.59 -0.04 -31.13
CA GLY A 429 -38.28 -0.88 -32.11
C GLY A 429 -38.75 -2.22 -31.51
N PRO A 430 -39.70 -2.92 -32.18
CA PRO A 430 -40.25 -4.18 -31.69
C PRO A 430 -39.20 -5.27 -31.47
N ASP A 431 -38.18 -5.38 -32.33
CA ASP A 431 -37.12 -6.39 -32.18
C ASP A 431 -36.17 -6.11 -31.00
N THR A 432 -36.08 -4.85 -30.59
CA THR A 432 -35.22 -4.35 -29.52
C THR A 432 -35.90 -4.51 -28.17
N LEU A 433 -37.22 -4.33 -28.12
CA LEU A 433 -38.04 -4.59 -26.94
C LEU A 433 -37.89 -6.03 -26.43
N TYR A 434 -37.81 -7.02 -27.32
CA TYR A 434 -37.61 -8.43 -26.93
C TYR A 434 -36.24 -8.73 -26.29
N LYS A 435 -35.25 -7.83 -26.43
CA LYS A 435 -33.88 -8.00 -25.95
C LYS A 435 -33.48 -7.06 -24.82
N MET A 436 -34.38 -6.18 -24.38
CA MET A 436 -34.11 -5.26 -23.27
C MET A 436 -33.90 -6.00 -21.95
N GLU A 437 -32.63 -6.14 -21.54
CA GLU A 437 -32.25 -6.46 -20.17
C GLU A 437 -32.36 -5.21 -19.28
N ASN A 438 -32.31 -5.38 -17.94
CA ASN A 438 -32.34 -4.30 -16.91
C ASN A 438 -31.17 -3.27 -16.99
N LYS A 439 -30.43 -3.22 -18.11
CA LYS A 439 -29.21 -2.47 -18.35
C LYS A 439 -29.41 -1.28 -19.32
N SER A 440 -30.61 -1.06 -19.83
CA SER A 440 -30.95 0.08 -20.69
C SER A 440 -31.46 1.30 -19.90
N LEU A 441 -31.67 2.43 -20.57
CA LEU A 441 -32.35 3.62 -20.02
C LEU A 441 -33.76 3.28 -19.46
N PHE A 442 -34.37 2.21 -20.00
CA PHE A 442 -35.69 1.68 -19.65
C PHE A 442 -35.58 0.38 -18.82
N LYS A 443 -36.44 0.23 -17.80
CA LYS A 443 -36.54 -0.94 -16.92
C LYS A 443 -37.68 -1.88 -17.33
N SER A 444 -37.77 -3.04 -16.69
CA SER A 444 -38.82 -4.05 -16.93
C SER A 444 -40.26 -3.56 -16.76
N LYS A 445 -40.53 -2.56 -15.90
CA LYS A 445 -41.87 -1.94 -15.79
C LYS A 445 -42.18 -1.02 -16.96
N ASP A 446 -41.17 -0.30 -17.46
CA ASP A 446 -41.26 0.53 -18.67
C ASP A 446 -41.56 -0.33 -19.90
N TYR A 447 -41.04 -1.57 -19.94
CA TYR A 447 -41.30 -2.53 -21.01
C TYR A 447 -42.78 -2.88 -21.19
N GLU A 448 -43.52 -3.18 -20.12
CA GLU A 448 -44.96 -3.46 -20.20
C GLU A 448 -45.76 -2.23 -20.63
N LEU A 449 -45.37 -1.04 -20.16
CA LEU A 449 -45.94 0.22 -20.58
C LEU A 449 -45.68 0.48 -22.08
N LEU A 450 -44.45 0.32 -22.55
CA LEU A 450 -44.06 0.47 -23.96
C LEU A 450 -44.82 -0.53 -24.87
N LYS A 451 -44.96 -1.78 -24.42
CA LYS A 451 -45.74 -2.81 -25.09
C LYS A 451 -47.23 -2.44 -25.17
N SER A 452 -47.80 -1.88 -24.10
CA SER A 452 -49.18 -1.39 -24.10
C SER A 452 -49.38 -0.18 -25.02
N ILE A 453 -48.45 0.79 -25.03
CA ILE A 453 -48.47 1.96 -25.94
C ILE A 453 -48.35 1.52 -27.41
N GLN A 454 -47.50 0.52 -27.70
CA GLN A 454 -47.38 -0.06 -29.04
C GLN A 454 -48.63 -0.84 -29.48
N MET A 455 -49.28 -1.57 -28.56
CA MET A 455 -50.53 -2.29 -28.86
C MET A 455 -51.73 -1.34 -29.05
N ILE A 456 -51.84 -0.26 -28.26
CA ILE A 456 -52.94 0.72 -28.34
C ILE A 456 -52.93 1.48 -29.69
N LYS A 457 -51.76 1.71 -30.30
CA LYS A 457 -51.64 2.40 -31.60
C LYS A 457 -51.77 1.49 -32.83
N GLY A 458 -52.06 0.21 -32.62
CA GLY A 458 -52.28 -0.82 -33.64
C GLY A 458 -53.30 -0.54 -34.75
N ASN A 459 -54.12 0.52 -34.64
CA ASN A 459 -55.10 0.90 -35.68
C ASN A 459 -54.79 2.21 -36.43
N VAL A 460 -53.74 2.96 -36.06
CA VAL A 460 -53.29 4.14 -36.82
C VAL A 460 -51.75 4.21 -36.75
N PHE A 461 -51.09 3.28 -37.43
CA PHE A 461 -49.65 3.40 -37.68
C PHE A 461 -49.44 4.23 -38.93
N ASP A 462 -49.09 5.50 -38.74
CA ASP A 462 -48.64 6.37 -39.83
C ASP A 462 -47.30 5.83 -40.35
N LYS A 463 -47.30 5.29 -41.58
CA LYS A 463 -46.14 4.63 -42.22
C LYS A 463 -44.92 5.54 -42.37
N ASN A 464 -45.07 6.84 -42.14
CA ASN A 464 -43.98 7.81 -42.19
C ASN A 464 -43.12 7.88 -40.91
N LEU A 465 -43.60 7.37 -39.77
CA LEU A 465 -42.84 7.38 -38.50
C LEU A 465 -41.87 6.19 -38.34
N ILE A 466 -41.99 5.13 -39.15
CA ILE A 466 -41.08 3.99 -39.13
C ILE A 466 -40.15 4.08 -40.35
N LYS A 467 -39.21 5.02 -40.32
CA LYS A 467 -38.09 4.96 -41.27
C LYS A 467 -36.84 4.30 -40.70
N GLN A 468 -36.66 4.19 -39.38
CA GLN A 468 -35.45 3.57 -38.82
C GLN A 468 -35.71 2.82 -37.50
N VAL A 469 -35.27 1.55 -37.46
CA VAL A 469 -35.36 0.64 -36.32
C VAL A 469 -34.13 0.88 -35.42
N TYR A 470 -34.36 1.23 -34.15
CA TYR A 470 -33.31 1.52 -33.16
C TYR A 470 -32.86 0.25 -32.43
N SER A 471 -31.57 0.12 -32.12
CA SER A 471 -30.98 -1.04 -31.45
C SER A 471 -30.83 -0.84 -29.93
N ASP A 472 -30.60 -1.90 -29.16
CA ASP A 472 -30.36 -1.81 -27.70
C ASP A 472 -29.15 -0.93 -27.35
N GLN A 473 -28.17 -0.83 -28.26
CA GLN A 473 -26.96 -0.02 -28.10
C GLN A 473 -27.25 1.48 -28.13
N ASP A 474 -28.40 1.89 -28.69
CA ASP A 474 -28.86 3.27 -28.73
C ASP A 474 -29.47 3.69 -27.38
N TRP A 475 -29.76 2.74 -26.50
CA TRP A 475 -30.42 2.94 -25.19
C TRP A 475 -29.58 2.51 -23.98
N SER A 476 -28.38 1.98 -24.21
CA SER A 476 -27.44 1.52 -23.18
C SER A 476 -26.04 2.11 -23.39
N PHE A 477 -25.16 1.99 -22.41
CA PHE A 477 -23.75 2.39 -22.59
C PHE A 477 -23.20 1.74 -23.86
N SER A 478 -22.65 2.56 -24.75
CA SER A 478 -22.09 2.07 -26.00
C SER A 478 -20.97 2.98 -26.49
N LYS A 479 -19.88 2.34 -26.91
CA LYS A 479 -18.73 2.97 -27.58
C LYS A 479 -18.96 3.16 -29.10
N ASN A 480 -20.08 2.67 -29.62
CA ASN A 480 -20.43 2.81 -31.04
C ASN A 480 -21.09 4.15 -31.33
N ARG A 481 -20.93 4.63 -32.57
CA ARG A 481 -21.57 5.87 -33.03
C ARG A 481 -23.09 5.68 -33.02
N LEU A 482 -23.76 6.59 -32.33
CA LEU A 482 -25.19 6.76 -32.30
C LEU A 482 -25.64 7.08 -33.72
N ILE A 483 -26.55 6.28 -34.23
CA ILE A 483 -27.01 6.41 -35.61
C ILE A 483 -28.03 7.55 -35.71
N ASN A 484 -28.79 7.80 -34.64
CA ASN A 484 -29.96 8.68 -34.61
C ASN A 484 -30.11 9.36 -33.24
N SER A 485 -30.82 10.50 -33.15
CA SER A 485 -31.09 11.16 -31.87
C SER A 485 -31.91 10.30 -30.91
N ILE A 486 -31.64 10.43 -29.60
CA ILE A 486 -32.38 9.74 -28.53
C ILE A 486 -33.72 10.44 -28.27
N SER A 487 -33.73 11.77 -28.37
CA SER A 487 -34.95 12.59 -28.33
C SER A 487 -35.79 12.38 -29.59
N ASN A 488 -37.11 12.48 -29.43
CA ASN A 488 -38.08 12.27 -30.50
C ASN A 488 -38.27 13.51 -31.39
N LYS A 489 -37.15 14.04 -31.91
CA LYS A 489 -37.10 15.20 -32.79
C LYS A 489 -36.21 14.88 -34.00
N ASP A 490 -36.83 14.80 -35.18
CA ASP A 490 -36.17 14.36 -36.42
C ASP A 490 -35.19 15.38 -37.01
N GLU A 491 -35.30 16.66 -36.65
CA GLU A 491 -34.47 17.74 -37.21
C GLU A 491 -33.06 17.85 -36.60
N MET A 492 -32.60 16.89 -35.79
CA MET A 492 -31.37 17.03 -34.98
C MET A 492 -30.37 15.87 -35.09
N GLU A 493 -30.46 15.04 -36.12
CA GLU A 493 -29.62 13.83 -36.21
C GLU A 493 -28.13 14.13 -36.32
N ASN A 494 -27.75 15.19 -37.04
CA ASN A 494 -26.36 15.56 -37.25
C ASN A 494 -25.74 16.16 -35.98
N GLU A 495 -26.51 16.95 -35.26
CA GLU A 495 -26.16 17.57 -34.00
C GLU A 495 -26.10 16.54 -32.88
N ALA A 496 -27.04 15.60 -32.81
CA ALA A 496 -26.99 14.48 -31.87
C ALA A 496 -25.75 13.60 -32.08
N LYS A 497 -25.35 13.36 -33.34
CA LYS A 497 -24.09 12.69 -33.69
C LYS A 497 -22.87 13.50 -33.24
N ASN A 498 -22.92 14.83 -33.36
CA ASN A 498 -21.84 15.72 -32.93
C ASN A 498 -21.70 15.75 -31.40
N ILE A 499 -22.82 15.88 -30.69
CA ILE A 499 -22.91 15.82 -29.22
C ILE A 499 -22.33 14.51 -28.70
N GLN A 500 -22.73 13.38 -29.29
CA GLN A 500 -22.22 12.08 -28.86
C GLN A 500 -20.71 11.95 -29.11
N ASN A 501 -20.23 12.46 -30.24
CA ASN A 501 -18.80 12.48 -30.55
C ASN A 501 -18.04 13.34 -29.52
N LEU A 502 -18.55 14.52 -29.16
CA LEU A 502 -17.97 15.37 -28.12
C LEU A 502 -17.95 14.67 -26.75
N ILE A 503 -19.04 14.02 -26.35
CA ILE A 503 -19.13 13.24 -25.09
C ILE A 503 -18.14 12.08 -25.10
N GLN A 504 -17.99 11.37 -26.22
CA GLN A 504 -17.10 10.23 -26.35
C GLN A 504 -15.62 10.65 -26.36
N ILE A 505 -15.28 11.74 -27.05
CA ILE A 505 -13.93 12.29 -27.04
C ILE A 505 -13.60 12.79 -25.63
N TYR A 506 -14.56 13.42 -24.95
CA TYR A 506 -14.40 13.87 -23.57
C TYR A 506 -14.19 12.71 -22.59
N SER A 507 -14.94 11.61 -22.73
CA SER A 507 -14.86 10.45 -21.82
C SER A 507 -13.68 9.51 -22.08
N THR A 508 -13.25 9.38 -23.34
CA THR A 508 -12.19 8.43 -23.74
C THR A 508 -10.86 9.08 -24.09
N GLY A 509 -10.82 10.40 -24.28
CA GLY A 509 -9.62 11.16 -24.62
C GLY A 509 -9.06 10.92 -26.03
N LYS A 510 -9.72 10.11 -26.88
CA LYS A 510 -9.24 9.76 -28.23
C LYS A 510 -10.13 10.38 -29.31
N SER A 511 -9.62 11.37 -30.05
CA SER A 511 -10.26 11.89 -31.28
C SER A 511 -9.85 11.05 -32.50
N LYS A 512 -10.82 10.63 -33.32
CA LYS A 512 -10.54 9.82 -34.52
C LYS A 512 -9.97 10.61 -35.70
N ASN A 513 -10.00 11.94 -35.69
CA ASN A 513 -9.51 12.77 -36.79
C ASN A 513 -8.81 14.06 -36.29
N ASN A 514 -7.60 14.30 -36.82
CA ASN A 514 -6.77 15.52 -36.80
C ASN A 514 -5.82 15.79 -35.61
N LYS A 515 -4.60 16.19 -36.00
CA LYS A 515 -3.35 16.47 -35.25
C LYS A 515 -3.39 17.67 -34.27
N LYS A 516 -4.55 18.02 -33.71
CA LYS A 516 -4.65 19.01 -32.64
C LYS A 516 -5.39 18.41 -31.46
N GLN A 517 -4.70 18.33 -30.33
CA GLN A 517 -5.24 17.88 -29.08
C GLN A 517 -6.18 18.95 -28.53
N ILE A 518 -7.49 18.77 -28.75
CA ILE A 518 -8.53 19.66 -28.23
C ILE A 518 -8.57 19.48 -26.71
N SER A 519 -8.46 20.55 -25.94
CA SER A 519 -8.49 20.47 -24.48
C SER A 519 -9.88 20.04 -23.98
N SER A 520 -9.98 19.33 -22.85
CA SER A 520 -11.26 18.93 -22.23
C SER A 520 -12.19 20.11 -21.99
N ASN A 521 -11.63 21.30 -21.77
CA ASN A 521 -12.41 22.51 -21.58
C ASN A 521 -12.92 23.11 -22.89
N GLU A 522 -12.18 22.99 -24.00
CA GLU A 522 -12.69 23.34 -25.34
C GLU A 522 -13.75 22.34 -25.81
N LEU A 523 -13.63 21.06 -25.45
CA LEU A 523 -14.66 20.05 -25.69
C LEU A 523 -15.92 20.33 -24.86
N LEU A 524 -15.75 20.66 -23.57
CA LEU A 524 -16.84 21.12 -22.71
C LEU A 524 -17.46 22.41 -23.22
N GLN A 525 -16.66 23.40 -23.63
CA GLN A 525 -17.13 24.63 -24.26
C GLN A 525 -17.91 24.34 -25.54
N SER A 526 -17.39 23.50 -26.42
CA SER A 526 -18.08 23.12 -27.66
C SER A 526 -19.40 22.42 -27.36
N LEU A 527 -19.41 21.52 -26.37
CA LEU A 527 -20.61 20.83 -25.93
C LEU A 527 -21.64 21.80 -25.33
N LEU A 528 -21.23 22.72 -24.45
CA LEU A 528 -22.17 23.70 -23.87
C LEU A 528 -22.60 24.75 -24.90
N ILE A 529 -21.74 25.13 -25.86
CA ILE A 529 -22.13 25.98 -26.98
C ILE A 529 -23.22 25.30 -27.79
N GLU A 530 -23.07 24.00 -28.10
CA GLU A 530 -24.16 23.22 -28.71
C GLU A 530 -25.41 23.20 -27.83
N MET A 531 -25.29 22.99 -26.51
CA MET A 531 -26.44 23.04 -25.60
C MET A 531 -27.13 24.41 -25.53
N ILE A 532 -26.38 25.50 -25.71
CA ILE A 532 -26.91 26.88 -25.66
C ILE A 532 -27.59 27.27 -26.98
N LYS A 533 -27.16 26.69 -28.12
CA LYS A 533 -27.74 26.99 -29.44
C LYS A 533 -29.23 26.64 -29.54
N ASN A 534 -29.69 25.60 -28.85
CA ASN A 534 -31.10 25.20 -28.85
C ASN A 534 -31.44 24.43 -27.56
N GLU A 535 -32.59 24.73 -26.94
CA GLU A 535 -33.09 23.97 -25.78
C GLU A 535 -33.25 22.47 -26.11
N ASN A 536 -33.54 22.13 -27.36
CA ASN A 536 -33.65 20.74 -27.77
C ASN A 536 -32.29 20.00 -27.72
N TYR A 537 -31.18 20.69 -28.02
CA TYR A 537 -29.82 20.11 -27.95
C TYR A 537 -29.39 19.85 -26.51
N LYS A 538 -29.83 20.71 -25.58
CA LYS A 538 -29.66 20.51 -24.15
C LYS A 538 -30.31 19.20 -23.69
N ASP A 539 -31.56 18.96 -24.07
CA ASP A 539 -32.29 17.74 -23.70
C ASP A 539 -31.63 16.48 -24.28
N GLU A 540 -31.24 16.51 -25.55
CA GLU A 540 -30.49 15.43 -26.21
C GLU A 540 -29.15 15.15 -25.52
N THR A 541 -28.41 16.21 -25.15
CA THR A 541 -27.12 16.07 -24.46
C THR A 541 -27.30 15.40 -23.09
N PHE A 542 -28.31 15.79 -22.32
CA PHE A 542 -28.60 15.15 -21.04
C PHE A 542 -28.99 13.68 -21.21
N LEU A 543 -29.85 13.36 -22.18
CA LEU A 543 -30.25 11.97 -22.46
C LEU A 543 -29.05 11.11 -22.87
N GLN A 544 -28.14 11.63 -23.69
CA GLN A 544 -26.92 10.93 -24.09
C GLN A 544 -25.93 10.76 -22.93
N LEU A 545 -25.78 11.75 -22.05
CA LEU A 545 -24.96 11.63 -20.83
C LEU A 545 -25.54 10.59 -19.87
N ILE A 546 -26.85 10.58 -19.70
CA ILE A 546 -27.55 9.56 -18.91
C ILE A 546 -27.31 8.18 -19.53
N LYS A 547 -27.46 8.01 -20.85
CA LYS A 547 -27.12 6.77 -21.56
C LYS A 547 -25.66 6.33 -21.35
N GLN A 548 -24.70 7.25 -21.32
CA GLN A 548 -23.29 6.90 -21.09
C GLN A 548 -23.00 6.58 -19.62
N THR A 549 -23.96 6.81 -18.71
CA THR A 549 -23.86 6.51 -17.28
C THR A 549 -24.85 5.42 -16.82
N THR A 550 -25.70 4.90 -17.71
CA THR A 550 -26.59 3.77 -17.40
C THR A 550 -25.80 2.47 -17.30
N LYS A 551 -25.78 1.89 -16.08
CA LYS A 551 -25.19 0.60 -15.67
C LYS A 551 -24.19 0.02 -16.68
N ILE A 552 -22.96 0.51 -16.59
CA ILE A 552 -21.79 0.01 -17.34
C ILE A 552 -21.70 -1.51 -17.12
N PRO A 553 -21.60 -2.33 -18.18
CA PRO A 553 -21.38 -3.76 -18.01
C PRO A 553 -19.95 -3.95 -17.50
N SER A 554 -19.86 -4.44 -16.25
CA SER A 554 -18.68 -4.78 -15.43
C SER A 554 -18.15 -3.69 -14.48
N SER A 555 -18.18 -4.03 -13.17
CA SER A 555 -17.82 -3.27 -11.96
C SER A 555 -18.83 -2.20 -11.48
N GLU A 556 -19.84 -2.63 -10.72
CA GLU A 556 -20.55 -1.70 -9.82
C GLU A 556 -19.55 -1.24 -8.74
N LYS A 557 -19.45 0.07 -8.49
CA LYS A 557 -18.68 0.58 -7.35
C LYS A 557 -19.32 0.05 -6.07
N LEU A 558 -18.62 -0.82 -5.36
CA LEU A 558 -19.12 -1.53 -4.18
C LEU A 558 -19.01 -0.66 -2.93
N ASN A 559 -18.07 0.28 -2.91
CA ASN A 559 -17.70 1.05 -1.74
C ASN A 559 -17.77 2.58 -1.96
N PRO A 560 -17.90 3.39 -0.90
CA PRO A 560 -17.72 4.85 -0.98
C PRO A 560 -16.31 5.24 -1.51
N PRO A 561 -16.13 6.47 -2.03
CA PRO A 561 -14.80 6.96 -2.42
C PRO A 561 -13.80 6.91 -1.26
N SER A 562 -12.58 6.46 -1.55
CA SER A 562 -11.44 6.43 -0.63
C SER A 562 -11.00 7.83 -0.18
N GLU A 563 -10.32 7.94 0.96
CA GLU A 563 -9.69 9.19 1.42
C GLU A 563 -8.77 9.76 0.34
N LYS A 564 -8.07 8.88 -0.39
CA LYS A 564 -7.20 9.27 -1.50
C LYS A 564 -7.96 9.91 -2.67
N GLU A 565 -9.14 9.38 -3.02
CA GLU A 565 -10.03 9.98 -4.02
C GLU A 565 -10.59 11.32 -3.54
N ILE A 566 -11.03 11.39 -2.28
CA ILE A 566 -11.61 12.60 -1.67
C ILE A 566 -10.54 13.71 -1.62
N PHE A 567 -9.34 13.40 -1.12
CA PHE A 567 -8.25 14.35 -1.04
C PHE A 567 -7.83 14.87 -2.42
N ALA A 568 -7.74 13.99 -3.41
CA ALA A 568 -7.43 14.37 -4.78
C ALA A 568 -8.50 15.31 -5.36
N LEU A 569 -9.79 14.97 -5.16
CA LEU A 569 -10.94 15.80 -5.55
C LEU A 569 -10.91 17.18 -4.89
N LEU A 570 -10.74 17.24 -3.56
CA LEU A 570 -10.70 18.50 -2.79
C LEU A 570 -9.54 19.42 -3.23
N ASN A 571 -8.43 18.84 -3.68
CA ASN A 571 -7.26 19.58 -4.14
C ASN A 571 -7.24 19.83 -5.65
N HIS A 572 -8.30 19.45 -6.37
CA HIS A 572 -8.37 19.51 -7.84
C HIS A 572 -7.19 18.84 -8.54
N LYS A 573 -6.74 17.70 -7.99
CA LYS A 573 -5.64 16.90 -8.52
C LYS A 573 -6.15 15.49 -8.86
N PRO A 574 -5.55 14.79 -9.84
CA PRO A 574 -5.86 13.39 -10.08
C PRO A 574 -5.36 12.54 -8.90
N ALA A 575 -6.13 11.51 -8.52
CA ALA A 575 -5.69 10.56 -7.50
C ALA A 575 -4.51 9.75 -8.02
N VAL A 576 -3.55 9.41 -7.15
CA VAL A 576 -2.29 8.75 -7.54
C VAL A 576 -2.08 7.45 -6.77
N CYS A 577 -1.72 6.39 -7.47
CA CYS A 577 -1.18 5.15 -6.90
C CYS A 577 0.31 5.00 -7.28
N THR A 578 1.05 4.25 -6.47
CA THR A 578 2.47 3.97 -6.71
C THR A 578 2.63 2.47 -6.89
N ILE A 579 3.35 2.08 -7.94
CA ILE A 579 3.58 0.68 -8.31
C ILE A 579 5.09 0.45 -8.42
N HIS A 580 5.56 -0.61 -7.80
CA HIS A 580 6.92 -1.11 -7.87
C HIS A 580 6.99 -2.18 -8.93
N SER A 581 8.07 -2.20 -9.68
CA SER A 581 8.34 -3.23 -10.67
C SER A 581 9.56 -4.04 -10.24
N GLY A 582 9.70 -5.26 -10.76
CA GLY A 582 10.81 -6.16 -10.40
C GLY A 582 12.21 -5.60 -10.67
N ASP A 583 12.33 -4.58 -11.53
CA ASP A 583 13.55 -3.81 -11.80
C ASP A 583 13.95 -2.82 -10.69
N GLY A 584 13.19 -2.77 -9.59
CA GLY A 584 13.41 -1.86 -8.46
C GLY A 584 12.91 -0.43 -8.69
N GLN A 585 12.27 -0.15 -9.84
CA GLN A 585 11.74 1.18 -10.12
C GLN A 585 10.35 1.37 -9.52
N LYS A 586 10.11 2.56 -8.95
CA LYS A 586 8.80 3.02 -8.51
C LYS A 586 8.17 3.91 -9.59
N ARG A 587 6.93 3.61 -9.97
CA ARG A 587 6.17 4.36 -10.97
C ARG A 587 4.86 4.83 -10.37
N SER A 588 4.60 6.13 -10.43
CA SER A 588 3.33 6.72 -9.97
C SER A 588 2.36 6.84 -11.13
N LEU A 589 1.16 6.30 -10.96
CA LEU A 589 0.07 6.36 -11.93
C LEU A 589 -1.11 7.10 -11.37
N THR A 590 -1.77 7.87 -12.23
CA THR A 590 -3.03 8.53 -11.88
C THR A 590 -4.19 7.59 -12.14
N PHE A 591 -5.19 7.59 -11.27
CA PHE A 591 -6.41 6.81 -11.45
C PHE A 591 -7.65 7.67 -11.22
N SER A 592 -8.75 7.27 -11.85
CA SER A 592 -10.07 7.86 -11.68
C SER A 592 -10.95 6.98 -10.79
N PRO A 593 -12.10 7.47 -10.30
CA PRO A 593 -13.01 6.70 -9.45
C PRO A 593 -13.55 5.40 -10.07
N ILE A 594 -13.41 5.25 -11.40
CA ILE A 594 -13.86 4.09 -12.17
C ILE A 594 -12.70 3.28 -12.75
N SER A 595 -11.45 3.66 -12.46
CA SER A 595 -10.28 2.94 -12.96
C SER A 595 -10.23 1.56 -12.32
N THR A 596 -10.28 0.53 -13.15
CA THR A 596 -10.08 -0.87 -12.76
C THR A 596 -8.60 -1.19 -12.62
N ILE A 597 -8.28 -2.30 -11.95
CA ILE A 597 -6.91 -2.84 -11.94
C ILE A 597 -6.40 -3.11 -13.35
N SER A 598 -7.26 -3.57 -14.27
CA SER A 598 -6.90 -3.73 -15.68
C SER A 598 -6.49 -2.42 -16.33
N ASP A 599 -7.21 -1.32 -16.09
CA ASP A 599 -6.86 0.00 -16.65
C ASP A 599 -5.50 0.49 -16.14
N ILE A 600 -5.21 0.24 -14.86
CA ILE A 600 -3.93 0.59 -14.23
C ILE A 600 -2.80 -0.27 -14.80
N LEU A 601 -3.05 -1.56 -14.97
CA LEU A 601 -2.10 -2.51 -15.54
C LEU A 601 -1.78 -2.16 -17.01
N GLU A 602 -2.80 -1.87 -17.82
CA GLU A 602 -2.63 -1.44 -19.22
C GLU A 602 -1.81 -0.15 -19.30
N CYS A 603 -2.14 0.86 -18.49
CA CYS A 603 -1.40 2.12 -18.45
C CYS A 603 0.06 1.91 -18.01
N LEU A 604 0.29 1.02 -17.05
CA LEU A 604 1.63 0.67 -16.60
C LEU A 604 2.43 -0.04 -17.70
N CYS A 605 1.83 -1.04 -18.33
CA CYS A 605 2.43 -1.82 -19.41
C CYS A 605 2.76 -0.94 -20.62
N GLU A 606 1.85 -0.04 -21.01
CA GLU A 606 2.09 0.95 -22.07
C GLU A 606 3.28 1.86 -21.73
N LYS A 607 3.37 2.37 -20.49
CA LYS A 607 4.50 3.20 -20.04
C LYS A 607 5.83 2.44 -19.98
N ILE A 608 5.79 1.13 -19.73
CA ILE A 608 6.99 0.29 -19.68
C ILE A 608 7.38 -0.20 -21.08
N GLY A 609 6.46 -0.17 -22.05
CA GLY A 609 6.67 -0.71 -23.40
C GLY A 609 6.42 -2.21 -23.48
N ILE A 610 5.35 -2.70 -22.83
CA ILE A 610 4.88 -4.09 -22.88
C ILE A 610 3.61 -4.13 -23.72
N LYS A 611 3.61 -4.94 -24.79
CA LYS A 611 2.48 -5.06 -25.74
C LYS A 611 1.20 -5.67 -25.14
N SER A 612 1.33 -6.63 -24.21
CA SER A 612 0.18 -7.35 -23.66
C SER A 612 0.18 -7.31 -22.13
N ALA A 613 -0.80 -6.63 -21.56
CA ALA A 613 -0.98 -6.57 -20.11
C ALA A 613 -1.58 -7.86 -19.52
N THR A 614 -2.20 -8.72 -20.34
CA THR A 614 -2.94 -9.92 -19.88
C THR A 614 -2.06 -10.95 -19.18
N GLU A 615 -0.76 -10.93 -19.42
CA GLU A 615 0.22 -11.83 -18.81
C GLU A 615 0.76 -11.32 -17.47
N PHE A 616 0.38 -10.11 -17.06
CA PHE A 616 0.86 -9.44 -15.84
C PHE A 616 -0.26 -9.30 -14.80
N GLY A 617 0.13 -9.10 -13.54
CA GLY A 617 -0.77 -8.85 -12.42
C GLY A 617 -0.19 -7.83 -11.45
N LEU A 618 -1.07 -7.10 -10.78
CA LEU A 618 -0.73 -6.24 -9.65
C LEU A 618 -0.96 -6.98 -8.35
N PHE A 619 -0.02 -6.82 -7.42
CA PHE A 619 -0.03 -7.42 -6.10
C PHE A 619 -0.10 -6.33 -5.03
N ASP A 620 -0.80 -6.61 -3.94
CA ASP A 620 -0.85 -5.73 -2.77
C ASP A 620 0.42 -5.85 -1.90
N PRO A 621 0.60 -5.00 -0.86
CA PRO A 621 1.76 -5.07 0.03
C PRO A 621 1.88 -6.38 0.85
N LEU A 622 0.85 -7.23 0.84
CA LEU A 622 0.81 -8.53 1.51
C LEU A 622 1.08 -9.68 0.52
N ASP A 623 1.45 -9.35 -0.72
CA ASP A 623 1.70 -10.26 -1.83
C ASP A 623 0.46 -11.04 -2.32
N ASN A 624 -0.73 -10.47 -2.14
CA ASN A 624 -1.95 -11.01 -2.74
C ASN A 624 -2.16 -10.43 -4.14
N LEU A 625 -2.53 -11.30 -5.08
CA LEU A 625 -2.89 -10.92 -6.44
C LEU A 625 -4.23 -10.17 -6.47
N LEU A 626 -4.26 -8.99 -7.08
CA LEU A 626 -5.46 -8.18 -7.26
C LEU A 626 -6.28 -8.66 -8.46
N GLU A 627 -7.61 -8.66 -8.30
CA GLU A 627 -8.52 -9.03 -9.37
C GLU A 627 -8.59 -7.93 -10.45
N PRO A 628 -8.40 -8.25 -11.75
CA PRO A 628 -8.34 -7.25 -12.82
C PRO A 628 -9.60 -6.36 -12.95
N GLY A 629 -10.77 -6.89 -12.58
CA GLY A 629 -12.04 -6.18 -12.65
C GLY A 629 -12.36 -5.31 -11.44
N SER A 630 -11.56 -5.35 -10.38
CA SER A 630 -11.79 -4.54 -9.18
C SER A 630 -11.45 -3.08 -9.45
N LEU A 631 -12.22 -2.17 -8.84
CA LEU A 631 -11.95 -0.75 -8.90
C LEU A 631 -10.81 -0.37 -7.95
N MET A 632 -9.89 0.45 -8.45
CA MET A 632 -8.75 0.98 -7.68
C MET A 632 -9.23 1.74 -6.44
N GLY A 633 -10.29 2.53 -6.57
CA GLY A 633 -10.89 3.29 -5.46
C GLY A 633 -11.50 2.40 -4.39
N ASP A 634 -12.19 1.33 -4.77
CA ASP A 634 -12.78 0.37 -3.82
C ASP A 634 -11.70 -0.40 -3.07
N LEU A 635 -10.61 -0.75 -3.74
CA LEU A 635 -9.44 -1.38 -3.11
C LEU A 635 -8.77 -0.43 -2.12
N PHE A 636 -8.56 0.84 -2.49
CA PHE A 636 -8.04 1.83 -1.54
C PHE A 636 -8.96 2.01 -0.34
N TYR A 637 -10.28 2.09 -0.55
CA TYR A 637 -11.24 2.17 0.55
C TYR A 637 -11.18 0.93 1.45
N GLU A 638 -11.11 -0.27 0.86
CA GLU A 638 -10.93 -1.50 1.62
C GLU A 638 -9.60 -1.51 2.38
N PHE A 639 -8.51 -1.06 1.78
CA PHE A 639 -7.22 -0.96 2.45
C PHE A 639 -7.24 0.09 3.53
N GLU A 640 -7.89 1.23 3.36
CA GLU A 640 -8.06 2.26 4.40
C GLU A 640 -8.83 1.67 5.60
N LYS A 641 -9.90 0.91 5.34
CA LYS A 641 -10.69 0.22 6.36
C LYS A 641 -9.92 -0.94 7.02
N LYS A 642 -9.19 -1.74 6.23
CA LYS A 642 -8.33 -2.85 6.68
C LYS A 642 -6.99 -2.37 7.23
N SER A 643 -6.63 -1.10 7.05
CA SER A 643 -5.32 -0.58 7.43
C SER A 643 -5.10 -0.75 8.93
N PHE A 644 -6.17 -0.72 9.73
CA PHE A 644 -6.11 -0.97 11.17
C PHE A 644 -6.12 -2.47 11.55
N GLU A 645 -6.42 -3.38 10.62
CA GLU A 645 -6.51 -4.82 10.88
C GLU A 645 -5.18 -5.58 10.73
N TYR A 646 -4.17 -5.01 10.06
CA TYR A 646 -2.91 -5.73 9.73
C TYR A 646 -1.60 -5.06 10.18
N LYS A 647 -1.63 -4.08 11.09
CA LYS A 647 -0.44 -3.26 11.37
C LYS A 647 0.49 -3.75 12.48
N LEU A 648 0.07 -4.60 13.43
CA LEU A 648 0.93 -4.97 14.57
C LEU A 648 0.89 -6.46 14.90
N ILE A 649 2.09 -7.05 14.99
CA ILE A 649 2.29 -8.46 15.35
C ILE A 649 3.05 -8.53 16.67
N LEU A 650 2.52 -9.30 17.63
CA LEU A 650 3.20 -9.63 18.87
C LEU A 650 4.29 -10.68 18.62
N LYS A 651 5.54 -10.36 18.98
CA LYS A 651 6.70 -11.26 18.86
C LYS A 651 7.56 -11.24 20.12
N LYS A 652 8.34 -12.31 20.32
CA LYS A 652 9.46 -12.31 21.27
C LYS A 652 10.70 -11.79 20.55
N ILE A 653 11.15 -10.61 20.93
CA ILE A 653 12.18 -9.83 20.23
C ILE A 653 13.53 -9.97 20.93
N TYR A 654 13.53 -9.96 22.26
CA TYR A 654 14.73 -10.14 23.07
C TYR A 654 14.68 -11.47 23.81
N PHE A 655 15.81 -12.16 23.81
CA PHE A 655 15.98 -13.46 24.47
C PHE A 655 17.06 -13.32 25.53
N PHE A 656 16.64 -13.16 26.78
CA PHE A 656 17.54 -12.95 27.91
C PHE A 656 17.95 -14.28 28.55
N GLN A 657 19.17 -14.33 29.09
CA GLN A 657 19.71 -15.51 29.79
C GLN A 657 19.35 -15.47 31.29
N PRO A 658 19.13 -16.64 31.94
CA PRO A 658 19.10 -17.98 31.33
C PRO A 658 17.83 -18.22 30.51
N LEU A 659 17.96 -18.93 29.37
CA LEU A 659 16.84 -19.30 28.50
C LEU A 659 15.99 -20.43 29.12
N LEU A 660 15.21 -20.09 30.15
CA LEU A 660 14.37 -21.03 30.88
C LEU A 660 12.98 -21.18 30.27
N PRO A 661 12.32 -22.33 30.46
CA PRO A 661 10.88 -22.47 30.22
C PRO A 661 10.09 -21.36 30.93
N SER A 662 9.13 -20.76 30.24
CA SER A 662 8.36 -19.62 30.78
C SER A 662 7.38 -20.03 31.89
N GLY A 663 7.07 -21.32 32.01
CA GLY A 663 6.02 -21.84 32.90
C GLY A 663 4.59 -21.51 32.46
N SER A 664 4.41 -20.83 31.33
CA SER A 664 3.11 -20.56 30.70
C SER A 664 3.03 -21.32 29.36
N ASP A 665 2.08 -22.24 29.26
CA ASP A 665 1.88 -23.06 28.07
C ASP A 665 1.61 -22.21 26.80
N TYR A 666 0.98 -21.04 26.96
CA TYR A 666 0.69 -20.14 25.85
C TYR A 666 1.92 -19.33 25.42
N GLU A 667 2.76 -18.88 26.37
CA GLU A 667 4.05 -18.28 26.01
C GLU A 667 4.97 -19.30 25.32
N GLU A 668 5.01 -20.54 25.81
CA GLU A 668 5.75 -21.62 25.13
C GLU A 668 5.18 -21.91 23.73
N HIS A 669 3.86 -21.88 23.56
CA HIS A 669 3.24 -22.02 22.24
C HIS A 669 3.69 -20.95 21.25
N LEU A 670 3.61 -19.68 21.63
CA LEU A 670 3.96 -18.57 20.73
C LEU A 670 5.47 -18.55 20.41
N THR A 671 6.32 -18.85 21.40
CA THR A 671 7.78 -18.93 21.19
C THR A 671 8.17 -20.14 20.34
N PHE A 672 7.48 -21.28 20.48
CA PHE A 672 7.63 -22.43 19.60
C PHE A 672 7.31 -22.08 18.15
N ILE A 673 6.16 -21.44 17.88
CA ILE A 673 5.79 -21.09 16.50
C ILE A 673 6.77 -20.09 15.89
N GLN A 674 7.30 -19.17 16.70
CA GLN A 674 8.35 -18.27 16.23
C GLN A 674 9.64 -19.04 15.88
N ALA A 675 10.12 -19.91 16.77
CA ALA A 675 11.31 -20.72 16.52
C ALA A 675 11.15 -21.65 15.30
N GLU A 676 9.99 -22.27 15.14
CA GLU A 676 9.67 -23.12 13.99
C GLU A 676 9.71 -22.34 12.67
N LYS A 677 9.15 -21.13 12.65
CA LYS A 677 9.23 -20.24 11.48
C LYS A 677 10.67 -19.79 11.20
N ASP A 678 11.45 -19.49 12.23
CA ASP A 678 12.83 -19.05 12.07
C ASP A 678 13.71 -20.20 11.52
N VAL A 679 13.48 -21.44 11.99
CA VAL A 679 14.11 -22.67 11.45
C VAL A 679 13.68 -22.95 10.02
N PHE A 680 12.38 -22.89 9.72
CA PHE A 680 11.85 -23.09 8.37
C PHE A 680 12.46 -22.12 7.35
N ASN A 681 12.57 -20.84 7.73
CA ASN A 681 13.16 -19.79 6.90
C ASN A 681 14.70 -19.83 6.84
N GLY A 682 15.35 -20.84 7.43
CA GLY A 682 16.80 -21.00 7.41
C GLY A 682 17.56 -19.91 8.18
N GLN A 683 16.93 -19.28 9.18
CA GLN A 683 17.55 -18.20 9.97
C GLN A 683 18.51 -18.70 11.06
N HIS A 684 18.77 -20.01 11.10
CA HIS A 684 19.65 -20.63 12.07
C HIS A 684 20.60 -21.63 11.40
N PRO A 685 21.88 -21.66 11.81
CA PRO A 685 22.83 -22.66 11.35
C PRO A 685 22.47 -24.03 11.95
N LEU A 686 22.19 -24.99 11.09
CA LEU A 686 21.61 -26.30 11.43
C LEU A 686 22.44 -27.43 10.83
N THR A 687 22.54 -28.57 11.51
CA THR A 687 22.98 -29.82 10.85
C THR A 687 21.80 -30.54 10.22
N GLU A 688 22.08 -31.44 9.28
CA GLU A 688 21.05 -32.29 8.65
C GLU A 688 20.24 -33.07 9.70
N ASP A 689 20.92 -33.70 10.66
CA ASP A 689 20.27 -34.49 11.72
C ASP A 689 19.37 -33.62 12.62
N GLU A 690 19.79 -32.39 12.93
CA GLU A 690 18.96 -31.45 13.69
C GLU A 690 17.72 -31.03 12.88
N ALA A 691 17.88 -30.71 11.59
CA ALA A 691 16.77 -30.35 10.72
C ALA A 691 15.75 -31.50 10.62
N ILE A 692 16.22 -32.74 10.49
CA ILE A 692 15.37 -33.94 10.46
C ILE A 692 14.62 -34.13 11.79
N ASN A 693 15.33 -34.01 12.92
CA ASN A 693 14.74 -34.19 14.24
C ASN A 693 13.70 -33.11 14.56
N LEU A 694 14.00 -31.84 14.27
CA LEU A 694 13.08 -30.72 14.45
C LEU A 694 11.85 -30.86 13.54
N ALA A 695 12.03 -31.29 12.28
CA ALA A 695 10.92 -31.55 11.38
C ALA A 695 10.01 -32.68 11.90
N GLY A 696 10.60 -33.76 12.43
CA GLY A 696 9.84 -34.83 13.09
C GLY A 696 8.98 -34.31 14.25
N LEU A 697 9.56 -33.46 15.12
CA LEU A 697 8.85 -32.82 16.24
C LEU A 697 7.74 -31.87 15.77
N SER A 698 7.98 -31.07 14.74
CA SER A 698 6.99 -30.17 14.12
C SER A 698 5.81 -30.92 13.52
N ILE A 699 6.07 -32.05 12.85
CA ILE A 699 5.03 -32.93 12.30
C ILE A 699 4.25 -33.59 13.44
N GLN A 700 4.92 -34.13 14.45
CA GLN A 700 4.26 -34.71 15.63
C GLN A 700 3.35 -33.68 16.32
N ASN A 701 3.80 -32.43 16.44
CA ASN A 701 3.00 -31.35 17.01
C ASN A 701 1.75 -31.03 16.18
N SER A 702 1.87 -31.00 14.85
CA SER A 702 0.79 -30.55 13.94
C SER A 702 -0.21 -31.67 13.60
N PHE A 703 0.27 -32.91 13.49
CA PHE A 703 -0.50 -34.04 12.96
C PHE A 703 -0.69 -35.19 13.96
N GLY A 704 0.07 -35.19 15.07
CA GLY A 704 0.03 -36.23 16.10
C GLY A 704 0.62 -37.56 15.62
N ASP A 705 0.45 -38.60 16.46
CA ASP A 705 0.82 -39.97 16.12
C ASP A 705 0.25 -40.36 14.75
N GLN A 706 1.07 -41.02 13.92
CA GLN A 706 0.75 -41.48 12.56
C GLN A 706 -0.71 -41.95 12.39
N ASN A 707 -1.62 -41.01 12.14
CA ASN A 707 -2.93 -41.30 11.63
C ASN A 707 -2.79 -41.28 10.11
N PHE A 708 -2.48 -42.46 9.57
CA PHE A 708 -2.42 -42.78 8.13
C PHE A 708 -3.68 -42.37 7.34
N SER A 709 -4.73 -41.87 7.99
CA SER A 709 -5.95 -41.35 7.38
C SER A 709 -5.91 -39.86 6.99
N ARG A 710 -5.04 -39.03 7.61
CA ARG A 710 -4.97 -37.57 7.32
C ARG A 710 -3.76 -37.16 6.46
N LEU A 711 -2.61 -37.79 6.66
CA LEU A 711 -1.39 -37.53 5.88
C LEU A 711 -1.29 -38.56 4.75
N LYS A 712 -1.79 -38.21 3.56
CA LYS A 712 -1.61 -39.06 2.35
C LYS A 712 -0.14 -39.13 1.90
N SER A 713 0.66 -38.11 2.23
CA SER A 713 2.09 -37.99 1.91
C SER A 713 2.78 -37.01 2.88
N TYR A 714 4.10 -37.18 3.09
CA TYR A 714 4.96 -36.22 3.79
C TYR A 714 5.35 -35.00 2.94
N ASP A 715 4.98 -34.96 1.64
CA ASP A 715 5.32 -33.85 0.74
C ASP A 715 4.81 -32.49 1.22
N ALA A 716 3.56 -32.41 1.68
CA ALA A 716 2.96 -31.16 2.12
C ALA A 716 3.57 -30.65 3.45
N PRO A 717 3.73 -31.49 4.49
CA PRO A 717 4.46 -31.09 5.70
C PRO A 717 5.90 -30.67 5.45
N LEU A 718 6.65 -31.40 4.61
CA LEU A 718 8.04 -31.06 4.34
C LEU A 718 8.18 -29.72 3.61
N LYS A 719 7.29 -29.44 2.65
CA LYS A 719 7.26 -28.12 1.98
C LYS A 719 6.93 -26.95 2.89
N SER A 720 6.34 -27.18 4.06
CA SER A 720 5.85 -26.13 4.96
C SER A 720 6.56 -26.06 6.31
N LEU A 721 7.30 -27.11 6.70
CA LEU A 721 7.93 -27.23 8.02
C LEU A 721 9.42 -27.60 7.95
N PHE A 722 9.92 -28.07 6.80
CA PHE A 722 11.34 -28.40 6.63
C PHE A 722 12.14 -27.18 6.17
N PRO A 723 13.33 -26.91 6.72
CA PRO A 723 14.14 -25.76 6.34
C PRO A 723 14.37 -25.65 4.83
N LEU A 724 14.03 -24.50 4.24
CA LEU A 724 14.06 -24.29 2.79
C LEU A 724 15.44 -24.58 2.18
N ASN A 725 16.51 -24.23 2.89
CA ASN A 725 17.90 -24.38 2.43
C ASN A 725 18.28 -25.86 2.17
N PHE A 726 17.62 -26.81 2.84
CA PHE A 726 17.96 -28.24 2.77
C PHE A 726 17.08 -29.02 1.77
N LEU A 727 15.99 -28.44 1.24
CA LEU A 727 15.02 -29.17 0.41
C LEU A 727 15.59 -29.68 -0.94
N GLN A 728 16.68 -29.11 -1.45
CA GLN A 728 17.26 -29.50 -2.75
C GLN A 728 18.32 -30.59 -2.66
N GLU A 729 18.86 -30.83 -1.47
CA GLU A 729 20.16 -31.48 -1.29
C GLU A 729 20.03 -32.98 -0.97
N TYR A 730 18.83 -33.44 -0.57
CA TYR A 730 18.64 -34.78 -0.02
C TYR A 730 17.53 -35.57 -0.72
N LYS A 731 17.93 -36.55 -1.54
CA LYS A 731 17.00 -37.47 -2.23
C LYS A 731 16.19 -38.36 -1.26
N ASP A 732 16.70 -38.61 -0.05
CA ASP A 732 16.10 -39.52 0.94
C ASP A 732 15.49 -38.82 2.16
N ILE A 733 15.30 -37.49 2.11
CA ILE A 733 14.84 -36.69 3.28
C ILE A 733 13.50 -37.19 3.82
N HIS A 734 12.59 -37.62 2.92
CA HIS A 734 11.26 -38.10 3.26
C HIS A 734 11.31 -39.28 4.23
N LYS A 735 12.14 -40.29 3.92
CA LYS A 735 12.27 -41.50 4.75
C LYS A 735 12.94 -41.19 6.09
N LYS A 736 13.94 -40.30 6.09
CA LYS A 736 14.63 -39.90 7.33
C LYS A 736 13.68 -39.18 8.28
N VAL A 737 12.91 -38.21 7.78
CA VAL A 737 11.90 -37.49 8.58
C VAL A 737 10.76 -38.40 9.02
N GLU A 738 10.31 -39.33 8.16
CA GLU A 738 9.33 -40.34 8.53
C GLU A 738 9.82 -41.24 9.67
N THR A 739 11.08 -41.66 9.63
CA THR A 739 11.69 -42.48 10.69
C THR A 739 11.80 -41.68 12.00
N ALA A 740 12.24 -40.42 11.93
CA ALA A 740 12.29 -39.53 13.08
C ALA A 740 10.89 -39.31 13.69
N HIS A 741 9.88 -39.02 12.88
CA HIS A 741 8.49 -38.88 13.33
C HIS A 741 7.95 -40.17 13.95
N SER A 742 8.23 -41.34 13.35
CA SER A 742 7.82 -42.65 13.87
C SER A 742 8.37 -42.92 15.28
N SER A 743 9.58 -42.43 15.57
CA SER A 743 10.21 -42.57 16.88
C SER A 743 9.54 -41.74 17.98
N LEU A 744 8.74 -40.73 17.61
CA LEU A 744 8.03 -39.83 18.52
C LEU A 744 6.62 -40.32 18.88
N LYS A 745 6.22 -41.51 18.41
CA LYS A 745 4.90 -42.09 18.66
C LYS A 745 4.58 -42.13 20.16
N GLY A 746 3.40 -41.65 20.53
CA GLY A 746 2.92 -41.50 21.90
C GLY A 746 3.24 -40.15 22.53
N THR A 747 4.03 -39.30 21.86
CA THR A 747 4.36 -37.95 22.35
C THR A 747 3.21 -36.99 22.04
N CYS A 748 2.65 -36.32 23.06
CA CYS A 748 1.59 -35.35 22.81
C CYS A 748 2.14 -34.04 22.20
N SER A 749 1.28 -33.22 21.60
CA SER A 749 1.67 -31.93 21.01
C SER A 749 2.39 -31.00 22.00
N ALA A 750 1.98 -30.98 23.27
CA ALA A 750 2.64 -30.14 24.28
C ALA A 750 4.07 -30.61 24.57
N ASP A 751 4.29 -31.92 24.67
CA ASP A 751 5.61 -32.48 24.94
C ASP A 751 6.53 -32.36 23.72
N ALA A 752 6.00 -32.55 22.51
CA ALA A 752 6.74 -32.32 21.27
C ALA A 752 7.23 -30.86 21.17
N ARG A 753 6.39 -29.87 21.51
CA ARG A 753 6.78 -28.46 21.56
C ARG A 753 7.85 -28.19 22.62
N LYS A 754 7.73 -28.79 23.80
CA LYS A 754 8.71 -28.65 24.88
C LYS A 754 10.07 -29.21 24.49
N GLU A 755 10.11 -30.40 23.90
CA GLU A 755 11.35 -31.01 23.41
C GLU A 755 11.96 -30.21 22.24
N TYR A 756 11.13 -29.69 21.32
CA TYR A 756 11.59 -28.78 20.26
C TYR A 756 12.29 -27.56 20.86
N LEU A 757 11.61 -26.83 21.76
CA LEU A 757 12.17 -25.64 22.39
C LEU A 757 13.40 -25.95 23.24
N LYS A 758 13.47 -27.13 23.85
CA LYS A 758 14.64 -27.58 24.62
C LYS A 758 15.87 -27.75 23.73
N ILE A 759 15.73 -28.33 22.53
CA ILE A 759 16.81 -28.40 21.55
C ILE A 759 17.24 -26.99 21.15
N ILE A 760 16.28 -26.15 20.76
CA ILE A 760 16.55 -24.77 20.32
C ILE A 760 17.25 -23.93 21.40
N ARG A 761 16.83 -24.03 22.66
CA ARG A 761 17.43 -23.28 23.78
C ARG A 761 18.86 -23.71 24.11
N GLN A 762 19.30 -24.90 23.69
CA GLN A 762 20.67 -25.38 23.86
C GLN A 762 21.62 -24.80 22.81
N TRP A 763 21.11 -24.17 21.76
CA TRP A 763 21.96 -23.57 20.74
C TRP A 763 22.72 -22.35 21.28
N PRO A 764 24.04 -22.26 21.04
CA PRO A 764 24.89 -21.20 21.61
C PRO A 764 24.42 -19.77 21.31
N PHE A 765 23.72 -19.58 20.18
CA PHE A 765 23.25 -18.27 19.71
C PHE A 765 21.73 -18.23 19.50
N HIS A 766 20.97 -19.05 20.22
CA HIS A 766 19.51 -18.91 20.21
C HIS A 766 19.08 -17.50 20.63
N GLY A 767 18.08 -16.96 19.93
CA GLY A 767 17.61 -15.59 20.15
C GLY A 767 18.45 -14.51 19.50
N THR A 768 19.44 -14.89 18.69
CA THR A 768 20.20 -13.97 17.84
C THR A 768 19.39 -13.54 16.63
N CYS A 769 19.28 -12.24 16.42
CA CYS A 769 18.75 -11.69 15.17
C CYS A 769 19.87 -11.54 14.16
N PHE A 770 19.79 -12.25 13.03
CA PHE A 770 20.79 -12.19 11.97
C PHE A 770 20.47 -11.13 10.93
N PHE A 771 21.49 -10.37 10.55
CA PHE A 771 21.43 -9.34 9.51
C PHE A 771 22.49 -9.64 8.45
N PRO A 772 22.12 -9.95 7.21
CA PRO A 772 23.09 -10.03 6.14
C PRO A 772 23.67 -8.63 5.90
N VAL A 773 25.00 -8.52 5.93
CA VAL A 773 25.72 -7.25 5.77
C VAL A 773 26.96 -7.43 4.89
N LYS A 774 27.37 -6.36 4.19
CA LYS A 774 28.68 -6.33 3.50
C LYS A 774 29.73 -5.61 4.35
N GLN A 775 30.92 -6.18 4.49
CA GLN A 775 32.03 -5.66 5.27
C GLN A 775 33.24 -5.41 4.37
N ASN A 776 33.99 -4.34 4.65
CA ASN A 776 35.25 -4.00 3.95
C ASN A 776 36.44 -3.86 4.93
N SER A 777 36.28 -4.30 6.18
CA SER A 777 37.24 -4.05 7.26
C SER A 777 38.16 -5.25 7.55
N PHE A 778 37.75 -6.46 7.17
CA PHE A 778 38.51 -7.69 7.30
C PHE A 778 38.86 -8.20 5.90
N ASN A 779 40.16 -8.22 5.57
CA ASN A 779 40.63 -8.68 4.26
C ASN A 779 40.66 -10.21 4.12
N ASP A 780 40.79 -10.93 5.24
CA ASP A 780 40.96 -12.39 5.28
C ASP A 780 39.63 -13.16 5.32
N ILE A 781 38.50 -12.46 5.23
CA ILE A 781 37.15 -13.01 5.40
C ILE A 781 36.27 -12.57 4.24
N ASP A 782 35.27 -13.38 3.91
CA ASP A 782 34.21 -13.05 2.98
C ASP A 782 33.64 -11.65 3.22
N ARG A 783 33.39 -10.92 2.13
CA ARG A 783 32.79 -9.58 2.20
C ARG A 783 31.37 -9.61 2.73
N GLU A 784 30.64 -10.70 2.49
CA GLU A 784 29.27 -10.83 2.93
C GLU A 784 29.20 -11.79 4.11
N ILE A 785 28.83 -11.26 5.26
CA ILE A 785 28.72 -11.98 6.53
C ILE A 785 27.34 -11.76 7.13
N ASN A 786 26.96 -12.60 8.10
CA ASN A 786 25.79 -12.35 8.93
C ASN A 786 26.21 -11.68 10.23
N LEU A 787 25.71 -10.47 10.46
CA LEU A 787 25.82 -9.78 11.74
C LEU A 787 24.71 -10.25 12.67
N GLY A 788 25.05 -11.06 13.66
CA GLY A 788 24.17 -11.50 14.72
C GLY A 788 24.12 -10.50 15.87
N VAL A 789 22.91 -10.12 16.29
CA VAL A 789 22.67 -9.32 17.51
C VAL A 789 22.00 -10.20 18.55
N SER A 790 22.66 -10.44 19.68
CA SER A 790 22.18 -11.31 20.76
C SER A 790 22.30 -10.64 22.14
N VAL A 791 21.81 -11.27 23.20
CA VAL A 791 21.97 -10.78 24.58
C VAL A 791 23.42 -10.62 25.03
N THR A 792 24.35 -11.41 24.49
CA THR A 792 25.77 -11.36 24.87
C THR A 792 26.55 -10.31 24.09
N GLY A 793 26.06 -9.88 22.92
CA GLY A 793 26.71 -8.85 22.12
C GLY A 793 26.45 -8.93 20.63
N LEU A 794 27.44 -8.47 19.86
CA LEU A 794 27.47 -8.55 18.40
C LEU A 794 28.36 -9.71 17.95
N HIS A 795 27.89 -10.49 17.00
CA HIS A 795 28.55 -11.70 16.53
C HIS A 795 28.67 -11.68 15.01
N TYR A 796 29.84 -12.02 14.49
CA TYR A 796 30.14 -12.00 13.06
C TYR A 796 30.21 -13.44 12.56
N PHE A 797 29.23 -13.85 11.77
CA PHE A 797 29.13 -15.21 11.24
C PHE A 797 29.52 -15.27 9.77
N ILE A 798 30.38 -16.24 9.44
CA ILE A 798 30.82 -16.54 8.07
C ILE A 798 30.10 -17.82 7.64
N ASN A 799 29.56 -17.87 6.42
CA ASN A 799 28.99 -19.07 5.79
C ASN A 799 28.09 -19.91 6.71
N TRP A 800 27.20 -19.22 7.43
CA TRP A 800 26.27 -19.78 8.43
C TRP A 800 26.89 -20.88 9.31
N GLN A 801 28.15 -20.69 9.72
CA GLN A 801 28.77 -21.59 10.68
C GLN A 801 28.07 -21.46 12.04
N LYS A 802 28.08 -22.55 12.83
CA LYS A 802 27.48 -22.55 14.18
C LYS A 802 28.21 -21.65 15.16
N GLU A 803 29.48 -21.40 14.93
CA GLU A 803 30.33 -20.53 15.76
C GLU A 803 30.63 -19.22 15.01
N PRO A 804 30.56 -18.06 15.67
CA PRO A 804 30.92 -16.80 15.07
C PRO A 804 32.43 -16.71 14.93
N PHE A 805 32.86 -16.12 13.82
CA PHE A 805 34.26 -15.74 13.59
C PHE A 805 34.78 -14.79 14.68
N LYS A 806 33.94 -13.83 15.07
CA LYS A 806 34.27 -12.86 16.11
C LYS A 806 33.01 -12.47 16.88
N SER A 807 33.15 -12.36 18.20
CA SER A 807 32.12 -11.83 19.09
C SER A 807 32.64 -10.59 19.79
N VAL A 808 31.77 -9.61 20.00
CA VAL A 808 32.09 -8.31 20.61
C VAL A 808 31.04 -8.03 21.68
N LEU A 809 31.47 -7.94 22.93
CA LEU A 809 30.60 -7.65 24.05
C LEU A 809 30.09 -6.20 23.97
N TYR A 810 28.92 -5.93 24.55
CA TYR A 810 28.38 -4.57 24.61
C TYR A 810 29.29 -3.58 25.34
N SER A 811 30.04 -4.03 26.35
CA SER A 811 31.03 -3.23 27.07
C SER A 811 32.22 -2.76 26.20
N GLU A 812 32.45 -3.42 25.06
CA GLU A 812 33.53 -3.08 24.12
C GLU A 812 33.07 -2.09 23.04
N ILE A 813 31.75 -1.83 22.94
CA ILE A 813 31.16 -0.92 21.96
C ILE A 813 31.14 0.48 22.56
N VAL A 814 31.82 1.41 21.90
CA VAL A 814 31.87 2.83 22.29
C VAL A 814 30.71 3.59 21.68
N GLU A 815 30.46 3.38 20.38
CA GLU A 815 29.43 4.12 19.64
C GLU A 815 28.95 3.30 18.43
N ILE A 816 27.68 3.46 18.07
CA ILE A 816 27.12 2.92 16.83
C ILE A 816 26.47 4.05 16.04
N ILE A 817 26.91 4.24 14.80
CA ILE A 817 26.47 5.33 13.93
C ILE A 817 25.69 4.72 12.74
N PRO A 818 24.35 4.84 12.72
CA PRO A 818 23.53 4.33 11.62
C PRO A 818 23.43 5.33 10.47
N SER A 819 23.21 4.81 9.26
CA SER A 819 22.86 5.55 8.04
C SER A 819 21.73 4.82 7.30
N THR A 820 21.29 5.32 6.14
CA THR A 820 20.30 4.64 5.29
C THR A 820 20.86 3.42 4.58
N THR A 821 22.18 3.36 4.35
CA THR A 821 22.83 2.30 3.56
C THR A 821 23.99 1.61 4.28
N TYR A 822 24.35 2.06 5.48
CA TYR A 822 25.44 1.47 6.25
C TYR A 822 25.25 1.68 7.75
N ILE A 823 26.01 0.92 8.55
CA ILE A 823 26.16 1.10 9.99
C ILE A 823 27.64 1.01 10.35
N ILE A 824 28.09 1.92 11.20
CA ILE A 824 29.45 1.95 11.72
C ILE A 824 29.41 1.55 13.18
N ILE A 825 30.22 0.56 13.56
CA ILE A 825 30.39 0.11 14.94
C ILE A 825 31.79 0.52 15.40
N VAL A 826 31.84 1.45 16.35
CA VAL A 826 33.07 1.91 16.99
C VAL A 826 33.29 1.06 18.24
N GLN A 827 34.37 0.30 18.25
CA GLN A 827 34.85 -0.52 19.35
C GLN A 827 36.01 0.18 20.03
N GLN A 828 36.36 -0.23 21.26
CA GLN A 828 37.49 0.36 22.01
C GLN A 828 38.80 0.41 21.18
N ASN A 829 39.06 -0.62 20.36
CA ASN A 829 40.31 -0.77 19.61
C ASN A 829 40.13 -0.80 18.08
N SER A 830 38.91 -0.63 17.56
CA SER A 830 38.69 -0.70 16.10
C SER A 830 37.41 0.00 15.67
N LYS A 831 37.30 0.31 14.37
CA LYS A 831 36.09 0.86 13.77
C LYS A 831 35.74 0.02 12.55
N ILE A 832 34.54 -0.56 12.55
CA ILE A 832 34.09 -1.46 11.49
C ILE A 832 32.86 -0.84 10.83
N MET A 833 32.85 -0.87 9.50
CA MET A 833 31.73 -0.37 8.70
C MET A 833 31.07 -1.53 7.95
N PHE A 834 29.75 -1.62 8.08
CA PHE A 834 28.91 -2.60 7.41
C PHE A 834 27.92 -1.91 6.49
N GLN A 835 27.84 -2.32 5.23
CA GLN A 835 26.80 -1.89 4.30
C GLN A 835 25.52 -2.70 4.54
N THR A 836 24.41 -2.01 4.80
CA THR A 836 23.10 -2.60 5.10
C THR A 836 21.99 -1.54 5.01
N ASP A 837 20.84 -1.94 4.50
CA ASP A 837 19.59 -1.18 4.53
C ASP A 837 18.84 -1.30 5.89
N LYS A 838 19.32 -2.17 6.79
CA LYS A 838 18.72 -2.47 8.10
C LYS A 838 19.42 -1.78 9.28
N ALA A 839 20.25 -0.78 9.05
CA ALA A 839 21.08 -0.12 10.06
C ALA A 839 20.28 0.39 11.27
N THR A 840 19.14 1.04 11.05
CA THR A 840 18.27 1.56 12.11
C THR A 840 17.67 0.45 12.97
N ARG A 841 17.34 -0.69 12.36
CA ARG A 841 16.82 -1.88 13.05
C ARG A 841 17.90 -2.55 13.91
N ILE A 842 19.12 -2.68 13.37
CA ILE A 842 20.27 -3.21 14.11
C ILE A 842 20.53 -2.34 15.34
N LEU A 843 20.61 -1.02 15.18
CA LEU A 843 20.83 -0.09 16.30
C LEU A 843 19.73 -0.22 17.36
N SER A 844 18.46 -0.29 16.95
CA SER A 844 17.33 -0.40 17.88
C SER A 844 17.37 -1.69 18.70
N LEU A 845 17.83 -2.81 18.12
CA LEU A 845 18.00 -4.07 18.84
C LEU A 845 19.17 -4.00 19.81
N VAL A 846 20.31 -3.46 19.36
CA VAL A 846 21.48 -3.29 20.23
C VAL A 846 21.15 -2.42 21.44
N GLN A 847 20.49 -1.28 21.23
CA GLN A 847 20.06 -0.40 22.32
C GLN A 847 19.16 -1.14 23.31
N GLY A 848 18.20 -1.93 22.83
CA GLY A 848 17.31 -2.69 23.71
C GLY A 848 18.02 -3.74 24.57
N TYR A 849 19.04 -4.41 24.05
CA TYR A 849 19.85 -5.34 24.84
C TYR A 849 20.79 -4.61 25.84
N ILE A 850 21.37 -3.48 25.45
CA ILE A 850 22.18 -2.64 26.36
C ILE A 850 21.32 -2.11 27.51
N ASP A 851 20.13 -1.59 27.21
CA ASP A 851 19.20 -1.05 28.20
C ASP A 851 18.74 -2.13 29.21
N TYR A 852 18.67 -3.39 28.78
CA TYR A 852 18.41 -4.52 29.68
C TYR A 852 19.62 -4.85 30.54
N ASN A 853 20.82 -4.98 29.96
CA ASN A 853 22.02 -5.35 30.71
C ASN A 853 22.44 -4.30 31.76
N ASN A 854 21.98 -3.06 31.61
CA ASN A 854 22.22 -1.96 32.55
C ASN A 854 21.18 -1.88 33.69
N LYS A 855 20.09 -2.63 33.64
CA LYS A 855 19.09 -2.74 34.72
C LYS A 855 19.44 -3.90 35.64
#